data_AF-A0A812XB04-F1
#
_entry.id   AF-A0A812XB04-F1
#
_cell.length_a   1.000
_cell.length_b   1.000
_cell.length_c   1.000
_cell.angle_alpha   90.00
_cell.angle_beta   90.00
_cell.angle_gamma   90.00
#
_symmetry.space_group_name_H-M   'P 1'
#
loop_
_entity.id
_entity.type
_entity.pdbx_description
1 polymer ?
#
loop_
_entity_poly.entity_id
_entity_poly.type
_entity_poly.pdbx_seq_one_letter_code
_entity_poly.pdbx_strand_id
1 'polypeptide(L)'
;MAPKRQLNSLQEHAARIKRHLQDFARQLGISDALRNKTQELISVLQSEFEQSMTARGRAAKLPPTVRQQQLKVASLQYKIRQLKAELKTTQGAKIHGKVHHAWVIRTAFCDPTTAPQALSSLCRDFGLTETKTIGRTYIGQARDAMVEIVKTGNCQEIRVAAEALPCQGCSSISQAVVISHIHDEATAEMKLRSLDADITGRLVRGRYSKIQNNCVYLTFPSGVQHELYHELQPLQKKDALTIGQAILNVADKALSCLTAAERKPWTTLRVHYILTGDGVNTNMASAKKVFTYLRDHARRDGCDVDLRLVVVRCASHVANLVVQVAVVGEILTRPLENSELCGALSRFFKFLMPAYVEEYNASLQAFVLSTLRILEGCPGDENIPFADRREISQGALVHAGSFQVPGNMNLLLSKLVLFLEERPQPTRFWRFAACTRALLRMYLIGIPAEVLEVRTAAPSTENRIRLSRFLSYYKGSNTGQELRKAVLCLSLTEYAQNISSSKSVSESEPTLVRLAKGEVQEKTMLQFERILSALHFDANLDVADVVSGLLVTQIHILHRYQDFTDYPFRLYQITERFNPTGFVAAIEQFLATDAKHLDVGFSLLLQREAWCQGPRGSRDLPAAIRFLTQEDTQEELVRMLTCASASSLDVERAHVQVKRAEKSKVVSVAVASRNYILSRYRLRREGNTVKQSETLRLVKRSCKISASALAMQNVPHLFPRHDGFGAARQEGNITAFREYLQENRSQLEAQASSRRAAARAALQALTPDGTLPMTNKQWLNWLEENEAVWREALRTSHTARKCVSHRLKPSDVHADMKVVARLSPCKEKPSSPTWVKKLLQEKHGHMEYELALDSVFRNGLTPVVAAVQEWVGDVADDADVHRLEIGYGMLLSAKALRFRVLGIDRIALQSRKRQWKQDEASDPEFQDAADLQAEAGLDEGSDSQESLASDAETDAVLEAEEAACVLPEDCPAGEADGGTNVVAEYSNGYFSLEDYVRRRKGDHVKIRLRPRWCCALPEGLGRSEMSKSVTVRDYDCNPDSPQITYLLLRAWALGRSNRPAWLAHVPERRRWWDAELLDLQRDISRLGAPAGTTGCARADALIRSWAPQALQRAG
;
A
#
# COMPACT_ATOMS: atom_id res chain seq x y z
N MET A 1 63.30 -54.80 -8.51
CA MET A 1 62.31 -55.27 -7.50
C MET A 1 62.18 -54.28 -6.31
N ALA A 2 61.67 -53.06 -6.52
CA ALA A 2 61.37 -52.13 -5.42
C ALA A 2 60.12 -51.20 -5.54
N PRO A 3 59.20 -51.30 -6.54
CA PRO A 3 58.01 -50.43 -6.55
C PRO A 3 56.83 -50.98 -5.73
N LYS A 4 56.77 -52.31 -5.48
CA LYS A 4 55.63 -52.92 -4.74
C LYS A 4 55.58 -52.51 -3.27
N ARG A 5 56.72 -52.36 -2.59
CA ARG A 5 56.75 -51.93 -1.17
C ARG A 5 56.29 -50.48 -0.98
N GLN A 6 56.62 -49.58 -1.91
CA GLN A 6 56.21 -48.17 -1.82
C GLN A 6 54.74 -47.96 -2.23
N LEU A 7 54.22 -48.75 -3.19
CA LEU A 7 52.79 -48.72 -3.52
C LEU A 7 51.93 -49.23 -2.35
N ASN A 8 52.38 -50.29 -1.67
CA ASN A 8 51.72 -50.81 -0.48
C ASN A 8 51.75 -49.77 0.66
N SER A 9 52.86 -49.04 0.84
CA SER A 9 52.97 -47.93 1.80
C SER A 9 51.99 -46.78 1.52
N LEU A 10 51.78 -46.43 0.24
CA LEU A 10 50.81 -45.42 -0.17
C LEU A 10 49.36 -45.90 -0.01
N GLN A 11 49.09 -47.17 -0.33
CA GLN A 11 47.79 -47.79 -0.07
C GLN A 11 47.48 -47.87 1.43
N GLU A 12 48.47 -48.19 2.26
CA GLU A 12 48.35 -48.16 3.71
C GLU A 12 48.12 -46.75 4.24
N HIS A 13 48.81 -45.74 3.70
CA HIS A 13 48.57 -44.33 4.07
C HIS A 13 47.17 -43.86 3.66
N ALA A 14 46.72 -44.18 2.45
CA ALA A 14 45.39 -43.85 1.97
C ALA A 14 44.30 -44.58 2.78
N ALA A 15 44.51 -45.85 3.11
CA ALA A 15 43.63 -46.62 3.98
C ALA A 15 43.58 -46.05 5.39
N ARG A 16 44.72 -45.55 5.92
CA ARG A 16 44.80 -44.90 7.23
C ARG A 16 44.10 -43.55 7.25
N ILE A 17 44.23 -42.75 6.18
CA ILE A 17 43.50 -41.50 6.01
C ILE A 17 41.99 -41.77 5.89
N LYS A 18 41.59 -42.78 5.12
CA LYS A 18 40.19 -43.23 5.00
C LYS A 18 39.63 -43.65 6.35
N ARG A 19 40.38 -44.43 7.13
CA ARG A 19 39.99 -44.84 8.48
C ARG A 19 39.82 -43.64 9.41
N HIS A 20 40.77 -42.70 9.41
CA HIS A 20 40.66 -41.46 10.17
C HIS A 20 39.47 -40.58 9.76
N LEU A 21 39.12 -40.52 8.48
CA LEU A 21 37.94 -39.78 8.01
C LEU A 21 36.63 -40.50 8.38
N GLN A 22 36.60 -41.83 8.35
CA GLN A 22 35.45 -42.64 8.76
C GLN A 22 35.24 -42.62 10.27
N ASP A 23 36.31 -42.64 11.05
CA ASP A 23 36.26 -42.53 12.52
C ASP A 23 35.86 -41.11 12.93
N PHE A 24 36.35 -40.08 12.20
CA PHE A 24 35.89 -38.70 12.35
C PHE A 24 34.40 -38.54 12.01
N ALA A 25 33.91 -39.15 10.94
CA ALA A 25 32.49 -39.16 10.60
C ALA A 25 31.62 -39.90 11.63
N ARG A 26 32.15 -40.97 12.26
CA ARG A 26 31.49 -41.69 13.37
C ARG A 26 31.47 -40.87 14.68
N GLN A 27 32.56 -40.19 15.01
CA GLN A 27 32.66 -39.33 16.19
C GLN A 27 31.77 -38.07 16.10
N LEU A 28 31.39 -37.64 14.89
CA LEU A 28 30.68 -36.38 14.69
C LEU A 28 29.19 -36.39 15.02
N GLY A 29 28.54 -37.55 15.25
CA GLY A 29 27.23 -37.69 15.92
C GLY A 29 26.04 -36.80 15.52
N ILE A 30 26.12 -35.93 14.50
CA ILE A 30 25.13 -34.87 14.22
C ILE A 30 25.06 -34.60 12.70
N SER A 31 23.81 -34.54 12.20
CA SER A 31 23.33 -34.17 10.85
C SER A 31 23.77 -35.05 9.66
N ASP A 32 22.78 -35.74 9.07
CA ASP A 32 22.92 -36.51 7.83
C ASP A 32 23.50 -35.69 6.67
N ALA A 33 23.28 -34.37 6.63
CA ALA A 33 23.82 -33.51 5.58
C ALA A 33 25.35 -33.35 5.64
N LEU A 34 25.94 -33.29 6.84
CA LEU A 34 27.40 -33.21 7.00
C LEU A 34 28.05 -34.59 6.82
N ARG A 35 27.35 -35.65 7.26
CA ARG A 35 27.73 -37.04 6.96
C ARG A 35 27.74 -37.29 5.46
N ASN A 36 26.70 -36.87 4.74
CA ASN A 36 26.57 -36.97 3.29
C ASN A 36 27.64 -36.15 2.57
N LYS A 37 27.92 -34.90 2.99
CA LYS A 37 29.04 -34.12 2.40
C LYS A 37 30.41 -34.72 2.67
N THR A 38 30.62 -35.31 3.83
CA THR A 38 31.89 -35.98 4.16
C THR A 38 32.01 -37.28 3.37
N GLN A 39 30.92 -38.02 3.19
CA GLN A 39 30.85 -39.21 2.33
C GLN A 39 31.00 -38.88 0.85
N GLU A 40 30.47 -37.75 0.38
CA GLU A 40 30.64 -37.22 -0.97
C GLU A 40 32.10 -36.79 -1.20
N LEU A 41 32.74 -36.14 -0.23
CA LEU A 41 34.17 -35.84 -0.32
C LEU A 41 35.02 -37.12 -0.31
N ILE A 42 34.64 -38.13 0.48
CA ILE A 42 35.29 -39.44 0.49
C ILE A 42 35.08 -40.16 -0.85
N SER A 43 33.90 -40.06 -1.48
CA SER A 43 33.59 -40.71 -2.76
C SER A 43 34.27 -40.01 -3.93
N VAL A 44 34.36 -38.67 -3.92
CA VAL A 44 35.14 -37.91 -4.92
C VAL A 44 36.64 -38.19 -4.77
N LEU A 45 37.15 -38.26 -3.54
CA LEU A 45 38.56 -38.63 -3.32
C LEU A 45 38.83 -40.10 -3.71
N GLN A 46 37.86 -41.00 -3.54
CA GLN A 46 37.94 -42.38 -4.02
C GLN A 46 37.89 -42.46 -5.54
N SER A 47 36.97 -41.74 -6.19
CA SER A 47 36.86 -41.74 -7.65
C SER A 47 38.07 -41.09 -8.33
N GLU A 48 38.61 -40.00 -7.78
CA GLU A 48 39.85 -39.39 -8.29
C GLU A 48 41.07 -40.31 -8.08
N PHE A 49 41.13 -41.04 -6.96
CA PHE A 49 42.21 -41.99 -6.68
C PHE A 49 42.12 -43.21 -7.60
N GLU A 50 40.92 -43.78 -7.77
CA GLU A 50 40.63 -44.88 -8.68
C GLU A 50 40.83 -44.49 -10.15
N GLN A 51 40.44 -43.28 -10.56
CA GLN A 51 40.74 -42.72 -11.88
C GLN A 51 42.25 -42.56 -12.11
N SER A 52 43.02 -42.19 -11.08
CA SER A 52 44.49 -42.13 -11.18
C SER A 52 45.14 -43.52 -11.32
N MET A 53 44.50 -44.57 -10.77
CA MET A 53 44.95 -45.96 -10.85
C MET A 53 44.50 -46.67 -12.14
N THR A 54 43.34 -46.30 -12.69
CA THR A 54 42.73 -46.90 -13.89
C THR A 54 43.09 -46.21 -15.19
N ALA A 55 43.79 -45.07 -15.16
CA ALA A 55 44.31 -44.36 -16.34
C ALA A 55 45.49 -45.09 -17.04
N ARG A 56 45.35 -46.39 -17.33
CA ARG A 56 46.26 -47.16 -18.20
C ARG A 56 45.87 -47.10 -19.69
N GLY A 57 44.82 -46.36 -20.07
CA GLY A 57 44.19 -46.51 -21.39
C GLY A 57 44.29 -45.36 -22.40
N ARG A 58 44.48 -44.09 -22.02
CA ARG A 58 44.47 -42.97 -23.00
C ARG A 58 45.45 -41.85 -22.65
N ALA A 59 46.35 -41.56 -23.60
CA ALA A 59 47.29 -40.44 -23.70
C ALA A 59 47.96 -40.01 -22.38
N ALA A 60 49.13 -40.61 -22.11
CA ALA A 60 49.95 -40.40 -20.93
C ALA A 60 50.35 -38.93 -20.70
N LYS A 61 49.66 -38.25 -19.78
CA LYS A 61 50.34 -37.25 -18.94
C LYS A 61 51.23 -38.03 -17.99
N LEU A 62 52.54 -37.76 -18.02
CA LEU A 62 53.54 -38.34 -17.13
C LEU A 62 53.00 -38.45 -15.69
N PRO A 63 53.18 -39.60 -15.02
CA PRO A 63 52.72 -39.76 -13.65
C PRO A 63 53.30 -38.62 -12.80
N PRO A 64 52.48 -37.94 -11.98
CA PRO A 64 52.94 -36.81 -11.18
C PRO A 64 54.14 -37.27 -10.35
N THR A 65 55.24 -36.51 -10.45
CA THR A 65 56.47 -36.85 -9.72
C THR A 65 56.17 -37.02 -8.24
N VAL A 66 56.92 -37.88 -7.55
CA VAL A 66 56.77 -38.14 -6.11
C VAL A 66 56.66 -36.83 -5.32
N ARG A 67 57.40 -35.80 -5.74
CA ARG A 67 57.34 -34.43 -5.19
C ARG A 67 55.98 -33.74 -5.39
N GLN A 68 55.36 -33.83 -6.57
CA GLN A 68 54.02 -33.28 -6.83
C GLN A 68 52.94 -34.01 -6.02
N GLN A 69 53.05 -35.33 -5.87
CA GLN A 69 52.14 -36.09 -5.02
C GLN A 69 52.33 -35.75 -3.54
N GLN A 70 53.58 -35.60 -3.07
CA GLN A 70 53.88 -35.15 -1.71
C GLN A 70 53.36 -33.73 -1.45
N LEU A 71 53.49 -32.80 -2.41
CA LEU A 71 52.93 -31.45 -2.31
C LEU A 71 51.39 -31.48 -2.27
N LYS A 72 50.75 -32.36 -3.05
CA LYS A 72 49.29 -32.53 -3.03
C LYS A 72 48.82 -33.11 -1.70
N VAL A 73 49.52 -34.12 -1.16
CA VAL A 73 49.25 -34.68 0.18
C VAL A 73 49.47 -33.63 1.27
N ALA A 74 50.56 -32.85 1.21
CA ALA A 74 50.83 -31.78 2.16
C ALA A 74 49.77 -30.66 2.10
N SER A 75 49.32 -30.30 0.91
CA SER A 75 48.22 -29.35 0.69
C SER A 75 46.90 -29.85 1.29
N LEU A 76 46.56 -31.12 1.06
CA LEU A 76 45.37 -31.74 1.64
C LEU A 76 45.47 -31.84 3.16
N GLN A 77 46.63 -32.23 3.71
CA GLN A 77 46.87 -32.26 5.15
C GLN A 77 46.82 -30.86 5.78
N TYR A 78 47.29 -29.83 5.09
CA TYR A 78 47.15 -28.43 5.52
C TYR A 78 45.68 -28.02 5.55
N LYS A 79 44.91 -28.36 4.50
CA LYS A 79 43.47 -28.07 4.42
C LYS A 79 42.66 -28.80 5.49
N ILE A 80 42.99 -30.07 5.76
CA ILE A 80 42.42 -30.85 6.88
C ILE A 80 42.77 -30.21 8.22
N ARG A 81 44.02 -29.73 8.41
CA ARG A 81 44.41 -29.02 9.64
C ARG A 81 43.66 -27.69 9.81
N GLN A 82 43.49 -26.91 8.76
CA GLN A 82 42.66 -25.70 8.77
C GLN A 82 41.21 -26.02 9.14
N LEU A 83 40.60 -27.00 8.47
CA LEU A 83 39.23 -27.42 8.77
C LEU A 83 39.10 -27.97 10.19
N LYS A 84 40.09 -28.69 10.71
CA LYS A 84 40.12 -29.13 12.12
C LYS A 84 40.28 -27.96 13.09
N ALA A 85 41.05 -26.93 12.74
CA ALA A 85 41.19 -25.74 13.57
C ALA A 85 39.90 -24.91 13.57
N GLU A 86 39.26 -24.72 12.41
CA GLU A 86 37.93 -24.08 12.27
C GLU A 86 36.84 -24.88 12.99
N LEU A 87 36.90 -26.21 12.93
CA LEU A 87 36.01 -27.08 13.69
C LEU A 87 36.26 -26.95 15.20
N LYS A 88 37.52 -26.86 15.63
CA LYS A 88 37.87 -26.74 17.05
C LYS A 88 37.53 -25.35 17.62
N THR A 89 37.60 -24.28 16.84
CA THR A 89 37.07 -22.97 17.23
C THR A 89 35.54 -22.96 17.27
N THR A 90 34.86 -23.64 16.35
CA THR A 90 33.40 -23.77 16.37
C THR A 90 32.87 -24.75 17.44
N GLN A 91 33.65 -25.76 17.83
CA GLN A 91 33.33 -26.74 18.88
C GLN A 91 33.79 -26.31 20.29
N GLY A 92 34.81 -25.45 20.40
CA GLY A 92 35.48 -25.09 21.65
C GLY A 92 34.79 -23.98 22.47
N ALA A 93 33.85 -23.24 21.88
CA ALA A 93 33.12 -22.18 22.60
C ALA A 93 31.94 -22.76 23.40
N LYS A 94 32.25 -23.47 24.49
CA LYS A 94 31.26 -23.68 25.57
C LYS A 94 30.93 -22.33 26.18
N ILE A 95 29.74 -21.81 25.91
CA ILE A 95 29.13 -20.82 26.79
C ILE A 95 27.76 -21.34 27.21
N HIS A 96 27.64 -21.67 28.48
CA HIS A 96 26.44 -22.15 29.15
C HIS A 96 25.18 -21.39 28.68
N GLY A 97 24.28 -22.09 27.97
CA GLY A 97 22.95 -21.59 27.62
C GLY A 97 22.89 -20.42 26.62
N LYS A 98 23.97 -20.08 25.90
CA LYS A 98 23.98 -18.95 24.95
C LYS A 98 23.91 -19.40 23.50
N VAL A 99 23.18 -18.64 22.68
CA VAL A 99 23.12 -18.80 21.22
C VAL A 99 24.39 -18.17 20.61
N HIS A 100 25.20 -18.95 19.90
CA HIS A 100 26.41 -18.45 19.19
C HIS A 100 26.06 -17.29 18.25
N HIS A 101 26.92 -16.27 18.10
CA HIS A 101 26.65 -15.09 17.24
C HIS A 101 26.27 -15.49 15.79
N ALA A 102 26.87 -16.56 15.26
CA ALA A 102 26.49 -17.14 13.97
C ALA A 102 25.00 -17.53 13.86
N TRP A 103 24.42 -18.02 14.95
CA TRP A 103 23.00 -18.37 15.02
C TRP A 103 22.12 -17.14 15.16
N VAL A 104 22.56 -16.11 15.87
CA VAL A 104 21.85 -14.81 15.92
C VAL A 104 21.71 -14.24 14.51
N ILE A 105 22.77 -14.28 13.70
CA ILE A 105 22.76 -13.84 12.30
C ILE A 105 21.78 -14.68 11.48
N ARG A 106 21.85 -16.02 11.59
CA ARG A 106 20.96 -16.92 10.85
C ARG A 106 19.49 -16.76 11.23
N THR A 107 19.20 -16.62 12.53
CA THR A 107 17.84 -16.44 13.04
C THR A 107 17.28 -15.07 12.74
N ALA A 108 18.10 -14.02 12.68
CA ALA A 108 17.67 -12.69 12.29
C ALA A 108 17.37 -12.57 10.79
N PHE A 109 18.23 -13.16 9.95
CA PHE A 109 18.16 -13.01 8.49
C PHE A 109 17.63 -14.25 7.76
N CYS A 110 16.96 -15.16 8.47
CA CYS A 110 16.26 -16.29 7.86
C CYS A 110 15.08 -15.80 7.01
N ASP A 111 14.56 -16.69 6.17
CA ASP A 111 13.33 -16.38 5.45
C ASP A 111 12.18 -16.11 6.41
N PRO A 112 11.44 -15.00 6.24
CA PRO A 112 10.29 -14.66 7.08
C PRO A 112 9.22 -15.76 7.13
N THR A 113 9.12 -16.56 6.08
CA THR A 113 8.18 -17.69 5.99
C THR A 113 8.57 -18.87 6.89
N THR A 114 9.80 -18.89 7.41
CA THR A 114 10.31 -19.95 8.29
C THR A 114 9.65 -19.87 9.66
N ALA A 115 8.98 -20.95 10.09
CA ALA A 115 8.31 -20.97 11.38
C ALA A 115 9.31 -20.80 12.54
N PRO A 116 9.02 -19.94 13.55
CA PRO A 116 9.89 -19.79 14.73
C PRO A 116 10.12 -21.10 15.49
N GLN A 117 9.18 -22.04 15.42
CA GLN A 117 9.33 -23.39 15.98
C GLN A 117 10.40 -24.20 15.23
N ALA A 118 10.41 -24.12 13.90
CA ALA A 118 11.44 -24.78 13.09
C ALA A 118 12.83 -24.19 13.37
N LEU A 119 12.93 -22.86 13.52
CA LEU A 119 14.18 -22.21 13.95
C LEU A 119 14.59 -22.62 15.37
N SER A 120 13.63 -22.73 16.29
CA SER A 120 13.88 -23.17 17.66
C SER A 120 14.37 -24.61 17.73
N SER A 121 13.75 -25.53 16.97
CA SER A 121 14.20 -26.93 16.87
C SER A 121 15.62 -26.97 16.30
N LEU A 122 15.83 -26.32 15.16
CA LEU A 122 17.14 -26.24 14.52
C LEU A 122 18.23 -25.71 15.47
N CYS A 123 17.92 -24.69 16.29
CA CYS A 123 18.89 -24.15 17.25
C CYS A 123 19.15 -25.08 18.44
N ARG A 124 18.21 -25.97 18.81
CA ARG A 124 18.39 -26.96 19.89
C ARG A 124 19.27 -28.15 19.45
N ASP A 125 19.11 -28.56 18.20
CA ASP A 125 19.71 -29.79 17.64
C ASP A 125 21.21 -29.65 17.29
N PHE A 126 21.76 -28.43 17.33
CA PHE A 126 23.12 -28.12 16.86
C PHE A 126 24.19 -28.00 17.97
N GLY A 127 23.84 -28.30 19.22
CA GLY A 127 24.79 -28.39 20.34
C GLY A 127 25.35 -29.81 20.53
N LEU A 128 26.57 -29.93 21.08
CA LEU A 128 27.11 -31.22 21.58
C LEU A 128 26.27 -31.80 22.75
N THR A 129 25.51 -30.93 23.41
CA THR A 129 24.49 -31.27 24.41
C THR A 129 23.20 -30.58 24.01
N GLU A 130 22.11 -31.33 23.94
CA GLU A 130 20.77 -30.82 23.65
C GLU A 130 20.41 -29.72 24.67
N THR A 131 20.28 -28.47 24.20
CA THR A 131 20.01 -27.34 25.09
C THR A 131 18.51 -27.10 25.19
N LYS A 132 17.89 -27.54 26.29
CA LYS A 132 16.45 -27.32 26.57
C LYS A 132 16.04 -25.83 26.67
N THR A 133 16.99 -24.89 26.69
CA THR A 133 16.79 -23.47 27.03
C THR A 133 16.46 -22.54 25.86
N ILE A 134 16.70 -22.92 24.60
CA ILE A 134 16.39 -22.04 23.46
C ILE A 134 14.92 -22.19 23.09
N GLY A 135 14.10 -21.22 23.52
CA GLY A 135 12.67 -21.15 23.24
C GLY A 135 12.31 -20.13 22.15
N ARG A 136 11.07 -20.22 21.65
CA ARG A 136 10.48 -19.26 20.69
C ARG A 136 10.58 -17.80 21.18
N THR A 137 10.41 -17.57 22.49
CA THR A 137 10.49 -16.23 23.09
C THR A 137 11.87 -15.62 22.95
N TYR A 138 12.92 -16.41 23.20
CA TYR A 138 14.31 -15.96 23.07
C TYR A 138 14.66 -15.59 21.63
N ILE A 139 14.19 -16.38 20.64
CA ILE A 139 14.35 -16.05 19.21
C ILE A 139 13.64 -14.73 18.90
N GLY A 140 12.45 -14.50 19.46
CA GLY A 140 11.76 -13.22 19.35
C GLY A 140 12.59 -12.05 19.87
N GLN A 141 13.13 -12.17 21.09
CA GLN A 141 13.98 -11.15 21.72
C GLN A 141 15.26 -10.89 20.92
N ALA A 142 15.93 -11.93 20.42
CA ALA A 142 17.13 -11.78 19.59
C ALA A 142 16.84 -11.05 18.28
N ARG A 143 15.71 -11.34 17.62
CA ARG A 143 15.28 -10.61 16.42
C ARG A 143 14.90 -9.17 16.74
N ASP A 144 14.26 -8.92 17.88
CA ASP A 144 13.91 -7.58 18.36
C ASP A 144 15.18 -6.74 18.64
N ALA A 145 16.20 -7.33 19.26
CA ALA A 145 17.49 -6.68 19.47
C ALA A 145 18.20 -6.38 18.15
N MET A 146 18.21 -7.35 17.22
CA MET A 146 18.85 -7.17 15.92
C MET A 146 18.21 -6.04 15.12
N VAL A 147 16.87 -5.91 15.12
CA VAL A 147 16.22 -4.85 14.35
C VAL A 147 16.55 -3.45 14.89
N GLU A 148 16.66 -3.27 16.21
CA GLU A 148 17.05 -1.98 16.79
C GLU A 148 18.52 -1.63 16.48
N ILE A 149 19.41 -2.62 16.47
CA ILE A 149 20.80 -2.43 16.04
C ILE A 149 20.85 -2.03 14.56
N VAL A 150 20.10 -2.72 13.70
CA VAL A 150 20.02 -2.41 12.26
C VAL A 150 19.49 -1.00 12.02
N LYS A 151 18.45 -0.58 12.74
CA LYS A 151 17.91 0.79 12.66
C LYS A 151 18.93 1.83 13.13
N THR A 152 19.63 1.56 14.23
CA THR A 152 20.64 2.46 14.77
C THR A 152 21.81 2.63 13.79
N GLY A 153 22.33 1.52 13.25
CA GLY A 153 23.38 1.58 12.23
C GLY A 153 22.92 2.23 10.93
N ASN A 154 21.66 2.02 10.51
CA ASN A 154 21.08 2.72 9.37
C ASN A 154 21.00 4.24 9.57
N CYS A 155 20.63 4.70 10.77
CA CYS A 155 20.67 6.13 11.12
C CYS A 155 22.11 6.65 11.09
N GLN A 156 23.08 5.86 11.55
CA GLN A 156 24.50 6.24 11.53
C GLN A 156 25.06 6.32 10.10
N GLU A 157 24.69 5.40 9.20
CA GLU A 157 25.04 5.51 7.77
C GLU A 157 24.55 6.83 7.17
N ILE A 158 23.32 7.25 7.49
CA ILE A 158 22.75 8.51 7.01
C ILE A 158 23.49 9.72 7.61
N ARG A 159 23.86 9.68 8.89
CA ARG A 159 24.66 10.72 9.55
C ARG A 159 26.01 10.91 8.89
N VAL A 160 26.74 9.81 8.65
CA VAL A 160 28.04 9.85 7.97
C VAL A 160 27.90 10.41 6.55
N ALA A 161 26.83 10.06 5.83
CA ALA A 161 26.55 10.65 4.53
C ALA A 161 26.24 12.16 4.63
N ALA A 162 25.59 12.61 5.71
CA ALA A 162 25.32 14.02 5.97
C ALA A 162 26.58 14.82 6.35
N GLU A 163 27.55 14.22 7.02
CA GLU A 163 28.85 14.83 7.33
C GLU A 163 29.66 15.10 6.05
N ALA A 164 29.50 14.25 5.03
CA ALA A 164 30.14 14.38 3.73
C ALA A 164 29.40 15.35 2.78
N LEU A 165 28.33 16.03 3.24
CA LEU A 165 27.58 16.97 2.40
C LEU A 165 28.42 18.22 2.09
N PRO A 166 28.63 18.54 0.80
CA PRO A 166 29.32 19.76 0.41
C PRO A 166 28.42 20.99 0.63
N CYS A 167 29.04 22.16 0.76
CA CYS A 167 28.35 23.45 0.75
C CYS A 167 28.06 23.89 -0.69
N GLN A 168 26.97 24.64 -0.87
CA GLN A 168 26.58 25.23 -2.15
C GLN A 168 27.41 26.50 -2.38
N GLY A 169 28.33 26.46 -3.36
CA GLY A 169 29.25 27.57 -3.66
C GLY A 169 30.10 28.01 -2.46
N CYS A 170 30.22 29.33 -2.24
CA CYS A 170 30.91 29.93 -1.08
C CYS A 170 29.98 30.20 0.13
N SER A 171 28.77 29.64 0.15
CA SER A 171 27.81 29.85 1.24
C SER A 171 27.99 28.85 2.40
N SER A 172 27.41 29.14 3.56
CA SER A 172 27.30 28.17 4.67
C SER A 172 26.07 27.26 4.57
N ILE A 173 25.46 27.17 3.38
CA ILE A 173 24.29 26.34 3.08
C ILE A 173 24.76 25.04 2.42
N SER A 174 24.25 23.91 2.86
CA SER A 174 24.51 22.61 2.23
C SER A 174 23.88 22.48 0.84
N GLN A 175 24.46 21.65 -0.02
CA GLN A 175 23.74 21.14 -1.19
C GLN A 175 22.50 20.33 -0.76
N ALA A 176 21.45 20.38 -1.57
CA ALA A 176 20.15 19.85 -1.18
C ALA A 176 20.10 18.32 -1.04
N VAL A 177 19.53 17.84 0.07
CA VAL A 177 19.15 16.44 0.26
C VAL A 177 17.68 16.25 -0.08
N VAL A 178 17.38 15.23 -0.88
CA VAL A 178 16.00 14.91 -1.26
C VAL A 178 15.47 13.76 -0.39
N ILE A 179 14.43 14.04 0.40
CA ILE A 179 13.69 13.03 1.18
C ILE A 179 12.44 12.63 0.37
N SER A 180 12.46 11.44 -0.21
CA SER A 180 11.30 10.86 -0.90
C SER A 180 10.53 9.98 0.07
N HIS A 181 9.38 10.46 0.53
CA HIS A 181 8.51 9.80 1.50
C HIS A 181 7.19 9.41 0.85
N ILE A 182 7.00 8.12 0.67
CA ILE A 182 5.76 7.54 0.16
C ILE A 182 5.00 6.98 1.35
N HIS A 183 3.76 7.42 1.54
CA HIS A 183 2.88 7.07 2.65
C HIS A 183 1.58 6.48 2.11
N ASP A 184 1.17 5.31 2.59
CA ASP A 184 -0.10 4.68 2.19
C ASP A 184 -0.61 3.73 3.27
N GLU A 185 -1.91 3.44 3.22
CA GLU A 185 -2.53 2.48 4.11
C GLU A 185 -2.06 1.06 3.79
N ALA A 186 -1.57 0.38 4.82
CA ALA A 186 -1.36 -1.06 4.79
C ALA A 186 -2.71 -1.76 4.53
N THR A 187 -2.76 -2.64 3.53
CA THR A 187 -4.04 -3.22 3.09
C THR A 187 -4.76 -3.97 4.21
N ALA A 188 -6.10 -3.85 4.22
CA ALA A 188 -7.02 -4.43 5.19
C ALA A 188 -7.00 -5.97 5.30
N GLU A 189 -6.17 -6.66 4.50
CA GLU A 189 -6.09 -8.12 4.47
C GLU A 189 -5.04 -8.69 5.43
N MET A 190 -4.16 -7.86 6.00
CA MET A 190 -3.28 -8.33 7.07
C MET A 190 -4.02 -8.34 8.41
N LYS A 191 -4.06 -9.51 9.05
CA LYS A 191 -4.64 -9.66 10.39
C LYS A 191 -3.67 -9.17 11.46
N LEU A 192 -3.49 -7.86 11.59
CA LEU A 192 -2.54 -7.26 12.55
C LEU A 192 -3.22 -6.85 13.86
N ARG A 193 -2.55 -7.11 14.99
CA ARG A 193 -3.00 -6.70 16.34
C ARG A 193 -2.27 -5.44 16.80
N SER A 194 -3.04 -4.44 17.23
CA SER A 194 -2.56 -3.23 17.92
C SER A 194 -3.20 -3.12 19.31
N LEU A 195 -2.59 -2.33 20.19
CA LEU A 195 -3.12 -1.96 21.50
C LEU A 195 -3.83 -0.62 21.40
N ASP A 196 -5.05 -0.54 21.95
CA ASP A 196 -5.72 0.74 22.13
C ASP A 196 -5.02 1.49 23.27
N ALA A 197 -4.67 2.75 23.03
CA ALA A 197 -3.96 3.55 24.01
C ALA A 197 -4.89 4.17 25.07
N ASP A 198 -6.22 4.08 24.89
CA ASP A 198 -7.22 4.54 25.87
C ASP A 198 -7.67 3.42 26.84
N ILE A 199 -7.40 2.15 26.51
CA ILE A 199 -7.82 0.99 27.31
C ILE A 199 -6.57 0.34 27.89
N THR A 200 -6.29 0.60 29.16
CA THR A 200 -5.14 0.02 29.87
C THR A 200 -5.33 -1.48 30.06
N GLY A 201 -4.26 -2.26 29.80
CA GLY A 201 -4.15 -3.66 30.21
C GLY A 201 -4.93 -4.72 29.40
N ARG A 202 -5.88 -4.36 28.53
CA ARG A 202 -6.67 -5.35 27.75
C ARG A 202 -6.31 -5.36 26.26
N LEU A 203 -5.88 -6.51 25.75
CA LEU A 203 -5.85 -6.78 24.31
C LEU A 203 -7.30 -6.81 23.80
N VAL A 204 -7.79 -5.70 23.25
CA VAL A 204 -9.11 -5.70 22.61
C VAL A 204 -9.03 -6.61 21.36
N ARG A 205 -9.67 -7.78 21.43
CA ARG A 205 -10.01 -8.56 20.24
C ARG A 205 -11.09 -7.77 19.49
N GLY A 206 -10.72 -7.10 18.41
CA GLY A 206 -11.72 -6.50 17.52
C GLY A 206 -11.25 -5.19 16.90
N ARG A 207 -11.06 -5.23 15.57
CA ARG A 207 -10.75 -4.16 14.60
C ARG A 207 -9.36 -4.36 14.00
N TYR A 208 -9.32 -4.77 12.73
CA TYR A 208 -8.13 -4.69 11.89
C TYR A 208 -7.55 -3.28 12.03
N SER A 209 -6.34 -3.17 12.55
CA SER A 209 -5.71 -1.89 12.81
C SER A 209 -5.54 -1.12 11.49
N LYS A 210 -6.00 0.12 11.46
CA LYS A 210 -5.71 1.06 10.36
C LYS A 210 -4.23 1.41 10.49
N ILE A 211 -3.39 0.80 9.65
CA ILE A 211 -1.94 0.90 9.77
C ILE A 211 -1.44 1.73 8.60
N GLN A 212 -0.64 2.74 8.91
CA GLN A 212 0.13 3.45 7.91
C GLN A 212 1.46 2.74 7.71
N ASN A 213 1.78 2.53 6.44
CA ASN A 213 3.10 2.11 6.02
C ASN A 213 3.76 3.27 5.28
N ASN A 214 5.07 3.39 5.46
CA ASN A 214 5.85 4.41 4.78
C ASN A 214 6.96 3.71 3.98
N CYS A 215 7.53 4.42 3.02
CA CYS A 215 8.77 4.07 2.35
C CYS A 215 9.54 5.36 2.18
N VAL A 216 10.72 5.45 2.80
CA VAL A 216 11.48 6.70 2.87
C VAL A 216 12.86 6.47 2.33
N TYR A 217 13.24 7.32 1.37
CA TYR A 217 14.56 7.31 0.78
C TYR A 217 15.18 8.71 0.83
N LEU A 218 16.42 8.79 1.30
CA LEU A 218 17.22 10.01 1.32
C LEU A 218 18.23 9.93 0.17
N THR A 219 18.13 10.84 -0.78
CA THR A 219 19.03 10.92 -1.93
C THR A 219 19.97 12.10 -1.74
N PHE A 220 21.26 11.80 -1.71
CA PHE A 220 22.32 12.79 -1.54
C PHE A 220 22.79 13.36 -2.88
N PRO A 221 23.52 14.50 -2.88
CA PRO A 221 24.11 15.09 -4.08
C PRO A 221 24.98 14.14 -4.90
N SER A 222 25.65 13.19 -4.25
CA SER A 222 26.44 12.12 -4.89
C SER A 222 25.63 11.13 -5.73
N GLY A 223 24.28 11.21 -5.68
CA GLY A 223 23.38 10.23 -6.30
C GLY A 223 23.19 8.96 -5.47
N VAL A 224 23.88 8.85 -4.32
CA VAL A 224 23.70 7.72 -3.40
C VAL A 224 22.37 7.88 -2.66
N GLN A 225 21.57 6.81 -2.69
CA GLN A 225 20.27 6.74 -2.06
C GLN A 225 20.33 5.82 -0.83
N HIS A 226 19.92 6.34 0.33
CA HIS A 226 19.80 5.60 1.57
C HIS A 226 18.33 5.40 1.92
N GLU A 227 17.92 4.15 2.14
CA GLU A 227 16.60 3.86 2.71
C GLU A 227 16.63 4.14 4.22
N LEU A 228 15.62 4.83 4.75
CA LEU A 228 15.42 5.00 6.18
C LEU A 228 14.43 3.93 6.68
N TYR A 229 14.90 3.04 7.56
CA TYR A 229 14.05 2.04 8.17
C TYR A 229 13.15 2.63 9.26
N HIS A 230 11.84 2.51 9.09
CA HIS A 230 10.84 2.91 10.08
C HIS A 230 9.85 1.76 10.35
N GLU A 231 9.10 1.89 11.45
CA GLU A 231 8.09 0.90 11.86
C GLU A 231 6.75 1.17 11.16
N LEU A 232 5.89 0.13 11.08
CA LEU A 232 4.46 0.31 10.77
C LEU A 232 3.79 1.08 11.91
N GLN A 233 2.89 2.01 11.56
CA GLN A 233 2.24 2.90 12.52
C GLN A 233 0.73 2.60 12.58
N PRO A 234 0.23 1.93 13.64
CA PRO A 234 -1.21 1.77 13.82
C PRO A 234 -1.82 3.11 14.26
N LEU A 235 -2.91 3.54 13.62
CA LEU A 235 -3.56 4.82 13.93
C LEU A 235 -4.75 4.62 14.88
N GLN A 236 -4.97 5.58 15.78
CA GLN A 236 -6.20 5.64 16.59
C GLN A 236 -7.41 6.05 15.73
N LYS A 237 -7.26 7.10 14.90
CA LYS A 237 -8.29 7.63 13.99
C LYS A 237 -7.69 7.96 12.61
N LYS A 238 -8.53 8.01 11.57
CA LYS A 238 -8.13 8.50 10.22
C LYS A 238 -8.48 9.98 10.05
N ASP A 239 -8.03 10.79 10.99
CA ASP A 239 -8.15 12.24 10.87
C ASP A 239 -6.83 12.84 10.40
N ALA A 240 -6.90 14.09 9.97
CA ALA A 240 -5.73 14.80 9.46
C ALA A 240 -4.63 14.97 10.52
N LEU A 241 -4.99 14.98 11.81
CA LEU A 241 -4.04 15.13 12.91
C LEU A 241 -3.25 13.86 13.14
N THR A 242 -3.92 12.70 13.24
CA THR A 242 -3.27 11.41 13.51
C THR A 242 -2.39 10.98 12.33
N ILE A 243 -2.86 11.19 11.09
CA ILE A 243 -2.05 10.96 9.89
C ILE A 243 -0.88 11.97 9.85
N GLY A 244 -1.13 13.23 10.21
CA GLY A 244 -0.09 14.25 10.33
C GLY A 244 1.01 13.84 11.33
N GLN A 245 0.65 13.28 12.48
CA GLN A 245 1.61 12.76 13.46
C GLN A 245 2.41 11.57 12.89
N ALA A 246 1.77 10.68 12.15
CA ALA A 246 2.42 9.53 11.54
C ALA A 246 3.52 9.98 10.57
N ILE A 247 3.17 10.92 9.68
CA ILE A 247 4.09 11.54 8.72
C ILE A 247 5.19 12.32 9.45
N LEU A 248 4.83 13.08 10.49
CA LEU A 248 5.78 13.88 11.25
C LEU A 248 6.82 13.00 11.96
N ASN A 249 6.42 11.93 12.64
CA ASN A 249 7.35 11.02 13.34
C ASN A 249 8.47 10.51 12.41
N VAL A 250 8.11 10.25 11.14
CA VAL A 250 9.04 9.76 10.13
C VAL A 250 9.92 10.88 9.59
N ALA A 251 9.32 12.04 9.26
CA ALA A 251 10.06 13.22 8.80
C ALA A 251 11.04 13.74 9.86
N ASP A 252 10.59 13.83 11.11
CA ASP A 252 11.37 14.24 12.27
C ASP A 252 12.56 13.31 12.48
N LYS A 253 12.33 11.99 12.41
CA LYS A 253 13.41 11.01 12.48
C LYS A 253 14.44 11.19 11.36
N ALA A 254 14.00 11.42 10.12
CA ALA A 254 14.89 11.66 8.99
C ALA A 254 15.73 12.94 9.19
N LEU A 255 15.08 14.04 9.57
CA LEU A 255 15.74 15.32 9.83
C LEU A 255 16.73 15.21 10.99
N SER A 256 16.35 14.60 12.12
CA SER A 256 17.25 14.37 13.24
C SER A 256 18.44 13.47 12.89
N CYS A 257 18.31 12.55 11.92
CA CYS A 257 19.46 11.81 11.42
C CYS A 257 20.41 12.69 10.61
N LEU A 258 19.89 13.64 9.82
CA LEU A 258 20.72 14.57 9.05
C LEU A 258 21.37 15.64 9.94
N THR A 259 20.62 16.20 10.90
CA THR A 259 21.10 17.29 11.78
C THR A 259 21.98 16.81 12.92
N ALA A 260 21.95 15.53 13.28
CA ALA A 260 22.84 14.96 14.31
C ALA A 260 24.26 14.62 13.81
N ALA A 261 24.64 15.04 12.59
CA ALA A 261 26.01 14.93 12.08
C ALA A 261 27.01 15.62 13.03
N GLU A 262 28.12 14.97 13.37
CA GLU A 262 29.11 15.52 14.31
C GLU A 262 29.92 16.63 13.66
N ARG A 263 30.26 16.45 12.37
CA ARG A 263 30.96 17.44 11.55
C ARG A 263 29.99 18.03 10.54
N LYS A 264 29.68 19.32 10.71
CA LYS A 264 28.81 20.07 9.81
C LYS A 264 29.63 21.15 9.11
N PRO A 265 30.01 20.98 7.84
CA PRO A 265 30.64 22.07 7.08
C PRO A 265 29.67 23.23 6.79
N TRP A 266 28.37 23.04 7.07
CA TRP A 266 27.27 23.96 6.83
C TRP A 266 26.60 24.41 8.14
N THR A 267 26.05 25.63 8.15
CA THR A 267 25.17 26.16 9.21
C THR A 267 23.70 25.93 8.89
N THR A 268 23.37 25.79 7.61
CA THR A 268 22.00 25.61 7.13
C THR A 268 21.87 24.35 6.27
N LEU A 269 20.97 23.46 6.65
CA LEU A 269 20.67 22.22 5.95
C LEU A 269 19.55 22.43 4.93
N ARG A 270 19.83 22.26 3.63
CA ARG A 270 18.84 22.39 2.56
C ARG A 270 18.17 21.04 2.30
N VAL A 271 16.85 20.97 2.43
CA VAL A 271 16.08 19.72 2.33
C VAL A 271 14.88 19.90 1.39
N HIS A 272 14.78 19.01 0.40
CA HIS A 272 13.59 18.85 -0.42
C HIS A 272 12.82 17.63 0.04
N TYR A 273 11.69 17.87 0.67
CA TYR A 273 10.81 16.83 1.18
C TYR A 273 9.69 16.56 0.18
N ILE A 274 9.70 15.39 -0.43
CA ILE A 274 8.67 14.96 -1.38
C ILE A 274 7.77 13.96 -0.68
N LEU A 275 6.53 14.36 -0.43
CA LEU A 275 5.51 13.55 0.23
C LEU A 275 4.52 13.01 -0.81
N THR A 276 4.53 11.71 -1.04
CA THR A 276 3.59 11.02 -1.95
C THR A 276 2.56 10.25 -1.14
N GLY A 277 1.27 10.49 -1.40
CA GLY A 277 0.18 9.77 -0.73
C GLY A 277 -1.02 9.56 -1.64
N ASP A 278 -2.04 8.87 -1.15
CA ASP A 278 -3.30 8.75 -1.87
C ASP A 278 -3.95 10.14 -2.11
N GLY A 279 -4.90 10.20 -3.04
CA GLY A 279 -5.57 11.45 -3.40
C GLY A 279 -6.60 11.95 -2.37
N VAL A 280 -6.65 11.40 -1.16
CA VAL A 280 -7.68 11.75 -0.16
C VAL A 280 -7.37 13.11 0.45
N ASN A 281 -8.41 13.95 0.59
CA ASN A 281 -8.28 15.31 1.13
C ASN A 281 -7.65 15.36 2.53
N THR A 282 -7.83 14.31 3.34
CA THR A 282 -7.21 14.15 4.66
C THR A 282 -5.70 14.17 4.58
N ASN A 283 -5.08 13.52 3.59
CA ASN A 283 -3.62 13.50 3.41
C ASN A 283 -3.08 14.89 3.06
N MET A 284 -3.79 15.65 2.22
CA MET A 284 -3.44 17.04 1.92
C MET A 284 -3.57 17.94 3.16
N ALA A 285 -4.62 17.75 3.97
CA ALA A 285 -4.79 18.48 5.22
C ALA A 285 -3.68 18.14 6.24
N SER A 286 -3.27 16.88 6.33
CA SER A 286 -2.12 16.45 7.12
C SER A 286 -0.82 17.08 6.65
N ALA A 287 -0.55 17.07 5.33
CA ALA A 287 0.65 17.66 4.75
C ALA A 287 0.76 19.17 5.05
N LYS A 288 -0.35 19.91 4.97
CA LYS A 288 -0.41 21.34 5.35
C LYS A 288 0.05 21.57 6.78
N LYS A 289 -0.44 20.75 7.72
CA LYS A 289 -0.11 20.85 9.14
C LYS A 289 1.35 20.48 9.43
N VAL A 290 1.82 19.38 8.81
CA VAL A 290 3.23 18.94 8.93
C VAL A 290 4.18 19.99 8.38
N PHE A 291 3.85 20.61 7.25
CA PHE A 291 4.68 21.67 6.67
C PHE A 291 4.83 22.88 7.59
N THR A 292 3.72 23.38 8.14
CA THR A 292 3.78 24.49 9.10
C THR A 292 4.67 24.14 10.28
N TYR A 293 4.44 22.96 10.86
CA TYR A 293 5.18 22.52 12.03
C TYR A 293 6.68 22.43 11.77
N LEU A 294 7.10 21.77 10.69
CA LEU A 294 8.51 21.59 10.38
C LEU A 294 9.20 22.92 10.06
N ARG A 295 8.48 23.89 9.47
CA ARG A 295 9.02 25.23 9.21
C ARG A 295 9.15 26.05 10.49
N ASP A 296 8.16 25.99 11.37
CA ASP A 296 8.19 26.70 12.65
C ASP A 296 9.27 26.10 13.59
N HIS A 297 9.60 24.82 13.40
CA HIS A 297 10.69 24.08 14.08
C HIS A 297 11.87 23.80 13.14
N ALA A 298 12.20 24.77 12.28
CA ALA A 298 13.31 24.65 11.33
C ALA A 298 14.67 24.56 12.03
N ARG A 299 14.83 25.17 13.22
CA ARG A 299 16.09 25.15 13.95
C ARG A 299 16.21 23.90 14.83
N ARG A 300 17.23 23.08 14.57
CA ARG A 300 17.43 21.75 15.18
C ARG A 300 18.92 21.48 15.40
N ASP A 301 19.30 20.98 16.58
CA ASP A 301 20.68 20.61 16.92
C ASP A 301 21.72 21.70 16.56
N GLY A 302 21.36 22.97 16.75
CA GLY A 302 22.20 24.13 16.43
C GLY A 302 22.30 24.49 14.93
N CYS A 303 21.53 23.85 14.06
CA CYS A 303 21.47 24.11 12.61
C CYS A 303 20.07 24.59 12.18
N ASP A 304 20.00 25.50 11.21
CA ASP A 304 18.75 25.89 10.56
C ASP A 304 18.44 24.96 9.37
N VAL A 305 17.21 24.49 9.24
CA VAL A 305 16.77 23.64 8.12
C VAL A 305 15.95 24.46 7.13
N ASP A 306 16.45 24.66 5.91
CA ASP A 306 15.67 25.18 4.78
C ASP A 306 14.87 24.03 4.15
N LEU A 307 13.60 23.90 4.55
CA LEU A 307 12.71 22.85 4.11
C LEU A 307 11.78 23.31 2.98
N ARG A 308 11.82 22.60 1.85
CA ARG A 308 10.85 22.74 0.75
C ARG A 308 10.01 21.48 0.63
N LEU A 309 8.69 21.62 0.60
CA LEU A 309 7.76 20.50 0.54
C LEU A 309 7.09 20.41 -0.83
N VAL A 310 7.18 19.24 -1.47
CA VAL A 310 6.42 18.88 -2.65
C VAL A 310 5.42 17.79 -2.27
N VAL A 311 4.13 18.04 -2.45
CA VAL A 311 3.08 17.03 -2.21
C VAL A 311 2.65 16.43 -3.54
N VAL A 312 2.83 15.12 -3.67
CA VAL A 312 2.46 14.36 -4.86
C VAL A 312 1.24 13.51 -4.56
N ARG A 313 0.17 13.71 -5.33
CA ARG A 313 -0.96 12.77 -5.32
C ARG A 313 -0.57 11.55 -6.12
N CYS A 314 -0.83 10.37 -5.58
CA CYS A 314 -0.51 9.11 -6.24
C CYS A 314 -1.30 8.97 -7.55
N ALA A 315 -0.60 9.01 -8.68
CA ALA A 315 -1.18 8.98 -10.03
C ALA A 315 -2.01 7.70 -10.29
N SER A 316 -1.60 6.55 -9.76
CA SER A 316 -2.40 5.33 -9.85
C SER A 316 -3.74 5.46 -9.12
N HIS A 317 -3.76 6.03 -7.91
CA HIS A 317 -5.01 6.32 -7.20
C HIS A 317 -5.88 7.35 -7.95
N VAL A 318 -5.26 8.35 -8.55
CA VAL A 318 -5.93 9.36 -9.37
C VAL A 318 -6.63 8.72 -10.58
N ALA A 319 -5.97 7.80 -11.29
CA ALA A 319 -6.60 7.00 -12.36
C ALA A 319 -7.77 6.15 -11.86
N ASN A 320 -7.67 5.58 -10.66
CA ASN A 320 -8.70 4.68 -10.12
C ASN A 320 -10.01 5.39 -9.77
N LEU A 321 -9.93 6.65 -9.35
CA LEU A 321 -11.12 7.44 -9.00
C LEU A 321 -11.92 7.90 -10.24
N VAL A 322 -11.42 7.67 -11.44
CA VAL A 322 -12.09 8.02 -12.71
C VAL A 322 -13.26 7.09 -12.99
N VAL A 323 -13.01 5.78 -12.97
CA VAL A 323 -13.99 4.77 -13.43
C VAL A 323 -15.17 4.60 -12.49
N GLN A 324 -15.03 4.97 -11.22
CA GLN A 324 -16.15 4.95 -10.27
C GLN A 324 -17.33 5.77 -10.81
N VAL A 325 -17.09 6.93 -11.42
CA VAL A 325 -18.18 7.78 -11.94
C VAL A 325 -18.86 7.14 -13.14
N ALA A 326 -18.08 6.57 -14.06
CA ALA A 326 -18.61 5.94 -15.28
C ALA A 326 -19.36 4.62 -15.01
N VAL A 327 -19.00 3.90 -13.94
CA VAL A 327 -19.61 2.60 -13.59
C VAL A 327 -20.74 2.74 -12.57
N VAL A 328 -20.68 3.74 -11.68
CA VAL A 328 -21.67 3.94 -10.60
C VAL A 328 -22.67 5.07 -10.94
N GLY A 329 -22.42 5.88 -11.98
CA GLY A 329 -23.34 6.91 -12.47
C GLY A 329 -23.31 8.23 -11.68
N GLU A 330 -23.02 8.20 -10.36
CA GLU A 330 -22.89 9.40 -9.53
C GLU A 330 -21.61 9.41 -8.68
N ILE A 331 -21.04 10.61 -8.45
CA ILE A 331 -20.06 10.85 -7.38
C ILE A 331 -20.83 10.84 -6.05
N LEU A 332 -21.25 9.68 -5.59
CA LEU A 332 -21.87 9.53 -4.27
C LEU A 332 -20.94 8.86 -3.28
N THR A 333 -21.12 9.27 -2.03
CA THR A 333 -20.44 8.83 -0.80
C THR A 333 -20.53 7.33 -0.53
N ARG A 334 -21.35 6.54 -1.26
CA ARG A 334 -21.61 5.11 -1.02
C ARG A 334 -21.77 4.25 -2.30
N PRO A 335 -20.68 3.93 -3.02
CA PRO A 335 -20.74 3.16 -4.27
C PRO A 335 -21.29 1.73 -4.16
N LEU A 336 -21.26 1.09 -2.98
CA LEU A 336 -21.83 -0.25 -2.77
C LEU A 336 -23.37 -0.25 -2.63
N GLU A 337 -23.94 0.88 -2.23
CA GLU A 337 -25.38 1.04 -2.07
C GLU A 337 -26.03 1.46 -3.39
N ASN A 338 -25.28 2.16 -4.26
CA ASN A 338 -25.80 2.80 -5.46
C ASN A 338 -25.52 2.04 -6.77
N SER A 339 -24.67 1.01 -6.76
CA SER A 339 -24.37 0.20 -7.95
C SER A 339 -24.61 -1.28 -7.68
N GLU A 340 -25.55 -1.88 -8.42
CA GLU A 340 -25.84 -3.31 -8.34
C GLU A 340 -24.62 -4.15 -8.74
N LEU A 341 -23.88 -3.74 -9.78
CA LEU A 341 -22.63 -4.37 -10.20
C LEU A 341 -21.59 -4.40 -9.06
N CYS A 342 -21.31 -3.25 -8.43
CA CYS A 342 -20.33 -3.18 -7.34
C CYS A 342 -20.78 -4.04 -6.14
N GLY A 343 -22.07 -4.02 -5.83
CA GLY A 343 -22.67 -4.85 -4.81
C GLY A 343 -22.55 -6.34 -5.13
N ALA A 344 -22.82 -6.75 -6.37
CA ALA A 344 -22.74 -8.14 -6.82
C ALA A 344 -21.30 -8.68 -6.78
N LEU A 345 -20.33 -7.92 -7.29
CA LEU A 345 -18.92 -8.29 -7.26
C LEU A 345 -18.42 -8.44 -5.82
N SER A 346 -18.80 -7.54 -4.93
CA SER A 346 -18.45 -7.64 -3.50
C SER A 346 -19.08 -8.85 -2.83
N ARG A 347 -20.39 -9.08 -3.02
CA ARG A 347 -21.09 -10.26 -2.48
C ARG A 347 -20.39 -11.55 -2.92
N PHE A 348 -20.10 -11.68 -4.20
CA PHE A 348 -19.50 -12.90 -4.74
C PHE A 348 -18.02 -13.05 -4.33
N PHE A 349 -17.14 -12.15 -4.75
CA PHE A 349 -15.69 -12.35 -4.59
C PHE A 349 -15.15 -12.02 -3.18
N LYS A 350 -15.76 -11.09 -2.43
CA LYS A 350 -15.30 -10.74 -1.07
C LYS A 350 -15.87 -11.68 -0.01
N PHE A 351 -17.14 -12.08 -0.14
CA PHE A 351 -17.87 -12.80 0.93
C PHE A 351 -18.18 -14.25 0.61
N LEU A 352 -18.76 -14.57 -0.56
CA LEU A 352 -19.19 -15.93 -0.89
C LEU A 352 -18.03 -16.83 -1.33
N MET A 353 -17.16 -16.34 -2.22
CA MET A 353 -16.04 -17.10 -2.76
C MET A 353 -15.12 -17.66 -1.67
N PRO A 354 -14.66 -16.90 -0.66
CA PRO A 354 -13.80 -17.47 0.38
C PRO A 354 -14.45 -18.57 1.22
N ALA A 355 -15.78 -18.58 1.32
CA ALA A 355 -16.53 -19.55 2.13
C ALA A 355 -16.89 -20.82 1.35
N TYR A 356 -17.12 -20.71 0.04
CA TYR A 356 -17.67 -21.81 -0.78
C TYR A 356 -16.85 -22.14 -2.03
N VAL A 357 -15.57 -21.73 -2.10
CA VAL A 357 -14.71 -21.93 -3.28
C VAL A 357 -14.62 -23.39 -3.72
N GLU A 358 -14.54 -24.33 -2.77
CA GLU A 358 -14.43 -25.75 -3.08
C GLU A 358 -15.69 -26.27 -3.79
N GLU A 359 -16.85 -25.82 -3.34
CA GLU A 359 -18.14 -26.17 -3.92
C GLU A 359 -18.34 -25.55 -5.30
N TYR A 360 -18.03 -24.25 -5.46
CA TYR A 360 -18.07 -23.62 -6.78
C TYR A 360 -17.12 -24.29 -7.78
N ASN A 361 -15.93 -24.69 -7.33
CA ASN A 361 -14.97 -25.39 -8.17
C ASN A 361 -15.46 -26.80 -8.56
N ALA A 362 -16.12 -27.51 -7.65
CA ALA A 362 -16.73 -28.80 -7.94
C ALA A 362 -17.89 -28.68 -8.95
N SER A 363 -18.78 -27.69 -8.76
CA SER A 363 -19.87 -27.40 -9.69
C SER A 363 -19.36 -26.96 -11.07
N LEU A 364 -18.31 -26.15 -11.12
CA LEU A 364 -17.65 -25.75 -12.37
C LEU A 364 -17.04 -26.96 -13.08
N GLN A 365 -16.38 -27.84 -12.34
CA GLN A 365 -15.82 -29.08 -12.90
C GLN A 365 -16.92 -29.96 -13.50
N ALA A 366 -18.05 -30.12 -12.80
CA ALA A 366 -19.19 -30.89 -13.31
C ALA A 366 -19.76 -30.28 -14.60
N PHE A 367 -19.88 -28.95 -14.66
CA PHE A 367 -20.31 -28.24 -15.87
C PHE A 367 -19.34 -28.40 -17.05
N VAL A 368 -18.04 -28.29 -16.80
CA VAL A 368 -17.02 -28.50 -17.85
C VAL A 368 -17.09 -29.93 -18.37
N LEU A 369 -17.22 -30.93 -17.50
CA LEU A 369 -17.34 -32.32 -17.89
C LEU A 369 -18.62 -32.62 -18.68
N SER A 370 -19.74 -31.95 -18.36
CA SER A 370 -21.00 -32.16 -19.06
C SER A 370 -21.11 -31.41 -20.40
N THR A 371 -20.39 -30.30 -20.54
CA THR A 371 -20.57 -29.38 -21.68
C THR A 371 -19.44 -29.47 -22.71
N LEU A 372 -18.23 -29.86 -22.29
CA LEU A 372 -17.07 -29.93 -23.18
C LEU A 372 -17.23 -31.04 -24.22
N ARG A 373 -17.42 -30.65 -25.48
CA ARG A 373 -17.40 -31.55 -26.63
C ARG A 373 -16.09 -31.37 -27.39
N ILE A 374 -15.28 -32.42 -27.47
CA ILE A 374 -14.08 -32.43 -28.31
C ILE A 374 -14.56 -32.75 -29.73
N LEU A 375 -14.52 -31.75 -30.63
CA LEU A 375 -14.82 -31.96 -32.03
C LEU A 375 -13.59 -32.61 -32.70
N GLU A 376 -13.71 -33.86 -33.14
CA GLU A 376 -12.70 -34.49 -33.99
C GLU A 376 -12.82 -33.92 -35.42
N GLY A 377 -11.79 -33.21 -35.88
CA GLY A 377 -11.63 -32.84 -37.28
C GLY A 377 -11.94 -31.40 -37.69
N CYS A 378 -11.33 -30.39 -37.06
CA CYS A 378 -11.14 -29.10 -37.75
C CYS A 378 -9.87 -29.18 -38.61
N PRO A 379 -9.94 -29.08 -39.95
CA PRO A 379 -8.76 -28.76 -40.74
C PRO A 379 -8.25 -27.40 -40.28
N GLY A 380 -6.95 -27.32 -40.00
CA GLY A 380 -6.33 -26.08 -39.53
C GLY A 380 -6.49 -24.99 -40.58
N ASP A 381 -7.39 -24.04 -40.33
CA ASP A 381 -7.36 -22.75 -41.00
C ASP A 381 -6.14 -21.99 -40.46
N GLU A 382 -5.07 -21.97 -41.26
CA GLU A 382 -3.79 -21.31 -40.95
C GLU A 382 -3.87 -19.77 -40.85
N ASN A 383 -5.08 -19.18 -40.84
CA ASN A 383 -5.28 -17.75 -40.99
C ASN A 383 -5.96 -17.03 -39.81
N ILE A 384 -5.92 -17.57 -38.57
CA ILE A 384 -6.34 -16.79 -37.39
C ILE A 384 -5.13 -16.08 -36.78
N PRO A 385 -5.01 -14.73 -36.86
CA PRO A 385 -3.90 -14.01 -36.26
C PRO A 385 -4.17 -13.79 -34.76
N PHE A 386 -3.74 -14.74 -33.92
CA PHE A 386 -3.75 -14.58 -32.46
C PHE A 386 -2.44 -13.93 -31.98
N ALA A 387 -2.47 -12.60 -31.88
CA ALA A 387 -1.38 -11.80 -31.34
C ALA A 387 -1.49 -11.67 -29.81
N ASP A 388 -1.02 -12.68 -29.06
CA ASP A 388 -0.41 -12.48 -27.73
C ASP A 388 0.24 -13.76 -27.17
N ARG A 389 1.50 -14.01 -27.54
CA ARG A 389 2.33 -15.13 -27.06
C ARG A 389 3.28 -14.73 -25.93
N ARG A 390 2.80 -14.07 -24.86
CA ARG A 390 3.66 -13.75 -23.70
C ARG A 390 3.22 -14.25 -22.32
N GLU A 391 2.07 -14.90 -22.17
CA GLU A 391 1.67 -15.47 -20.86
C GLU A 391 1.52 -16.99 -20.80
N ILE A 392 1.79 -17.72 -21.89
CA ILE A 392 1.79 -19.19 -21.89
C ILE A 392 3.15 -19.70 -22.36
N SER A 393 4.17 -19.50 -21.54
CA SER A 393 5.42 -20.22 -21.71
C SER A 393 5.99 -20.59 -20.35
N GLN A 394 5.68 -21.80 -19.88
CA GLN A 394 6.66 -22.87 -19.69
C GLN A 394 6.02 -24.11 -19.03
N GLY A 395 5.92 -25.18 -19.83
CA GLY A 395 6.10 -26.58 -19.36
C GLY A 395 4.88 -27.33 -18.83
N ALA A 396 3.90 -27.71 -19.68
CA ALA A 396 3.01 -28.86 -19.37
C ALA A 396 2.19 -29.45 -20.53
N LEU A 397 2.23 -28.94 -21.77
CA LEU A 397 1.18 -29.27 -22.76
C LEU A 397 1.57 -30.19 -23.93
N VAL A 398 2.76 -30.80 -23.95
CA VAL A 398 3.20 -31.53 -25.16
C VAL A 398 2.98 -33.05 -25.13
N HIS A 399 2.68 -33.69 -24.00
CA HIS A 399 2.40 -35.14 -24.01
C HIS A 399 1.36 -35.56 -22.98
N ALA A 400 0.09 -35.61 -23.37
CA ALA A 400 -0.89 -36.49 -22.74
C ALA A 400 -2.14 -36.68 -23.58
N GLY A 401 -2.63 -37.93 -23.61
CA GLY A 401 -3.82 -38.33 -24.36
C GLY A 401 -5.11 -37.65 -23.93
N SER A 402 -6.15 -37.92 -24.71
CA SER A 402 -7.52 -37.36 -24.70
C SER A 402 -8.23 -37.22 -23.35
N PHE A 403 -7.73 -37.84 -22.27
CA PHE A 403 -8.28 -37.74 -20.90
C PHE A 403 -7.77 -36.56 -20.07
N GLN A 404 -6.71 -35.84 -20.47
CA GLN A 404 -6.20 -34.68 -19.70
C GLN A 404 -6.85 -33.34 -20.07
N VAL A 405 -7.53 -33.26 -21.21
CA VAL A 405 -8.10 -31.99 -21.73
C VAL A 405 -9.18 -31.41 -20.80
N PRO A 406 -10.15 -32.19 -20.28
CA PRO A 406 -11.17 -31.65 -19.38
C PRO A 406 -10.58 -31.18 -18.04
N GLY A 407 -9.60 -31.92 -17.50
CA GLY A 407 -8.90 -31.54 -16.27
C GLY A 407 -8.08 -30.25 -16.42
N ASN A 408 -7.36 -30.11 -17.54
CA ASN A 408 -6.60 -28.90 -17.85
C ASN A 408 -7.52 -27.70 -18.15
N MET A 409 -8.66 -27.93 -18.81
CA MET A 409 -9.66 -26.88 -19.07
C MET A 409 -10.32 -26.40 -17.78
N ASN A 410 -10.69 -27.31 -16.88
CA ASN A 410 -11.21 -26.95 -15.57
C ASN A 410 -10.19 -26.15 -14.75
N LEU A 411 -8.93 -26.59 -14.73
CA LEU A 411 -7.85 -25.86 -14.04
C LEU A 411 -7.68 -24.44 -14.60
N LEU A 412 -7.71 -24.30 -15.92
CA LEU A 412 -7.63 -23.01 -16.59
C LEU A 412 -8.83 -22.12 -16.23
N LEU A 413 -10.06 -22.60 -16.41
CA LEU A 413 -11.28 -21.83 -16.12
C LEU A 413 -11.34 -21.43 -14.65
N SER A 414 -11.08 -22.37 -13.74
CA SER A 414 -11.03 -22.13 -12.31
C SER A 414 -10.01 -21.04 -11.94
N LYS A 415 -8.82 -21.05 -12.57
CA LYS A 415 -7.82 -19.99 -12.41
C LYS A 415 -8.29 -18.64 -12.96
N LEU A 416 -9.02 -18.61 -14.07
CA LEU A 416 -9.47 -17.37 -14.72
C LEU A 416 -10.70 -16.74 -14.06
N VAL A 417 -11.56 -17.55 -13.43
CA VAL A 417 -12.88 -17.09 -12.94
C VAL A 417 -13.08 -17.22 -11.42
N LEU A 418 -12.43 -18.18 -10.74
CA LEU A 418 -12.61 -18.43 -9.30
C LEU A 418 -11.43 -17.96 -8.45
N PHE A 419 -10.19 -18.23 -8.88
CA PHE A 419 -8.99 -17.93 -8.10
C PHE A 419 -8.37 -16.57 -8.43
N LEU A 420 -9.08 -15.50 -8.09
CA LEU A 420 -8.56 -14.14 -8.21
C LEU A 420 -7.70 -13.77 -6.99
N GLU A 421 -6.51 -13.23 -7.22
CA GLU A 421 -5.65 -12.73 -6.13
C GLU A 421 -6.25 -11.48 -5.46
N GLU A 422 -7.00 -10.70 -6.22
CA GLU A 422 -7.57 -9.43 -5.80
C GLU A 422 -9.03 -9.57 -5.36
N ARG A 423 -9.38 -8.86 -4.28
CA ARG A 423 -10.76 -8.77 -3.80
C ARG A 423 -11.30 -7.36 -3.99
N PRO A 424 -12.57 -7.21 -4.40
CA PRO A 424 -13.16 -5.91 -4.67
C PRO A 424 -13.20 -5.06 -3.38
N GLN A 425 -12.74 -3.82 -3.48
CA GLN A 425 -12.73 -2.85 -2.39
C GLN A 425 -13.15 -1.47 -2.91
N PRO A 426 -14.22 -0.85 -2.38
CA PRO A 426 -14.75 0.40 -2.93
C PRO A 426 -13.75 1.56 -2.96
N THR A 427 -12.85 1.60 -1.97
CA THR A 427 -11.77 2.59 -1.87
C THR A 427 -10.62 2.33 -2.86
N ARG A 428 -10.58 1.14 -3.50
CA ARG A 428 -9.56 0.70 -4.46
C ARG A 428 -10.24 0.09 -5.69
N PHE A 429 -10.96 0.93 -6.43
CA PHE A 429 -11.86 0.50 -7.50
C PHE A 429 -11.19 -0.36 -8.59
N TRP A 430 -9.90 -0.20 -8.84
CA TRP A 430 -9.15 -1.07 -9.77
C TRP A 430 -9.20 -2.56 -9.41
N ARG A 431 -9.34 -2.92 -8.12
CA ARG A 431 -9.52 -4.32 -7.71
C ARG A 431 -10.83 -4.94 -8.19
N PHE A 432 -11.79 -4.10 -8.59
CA PHE A 432 -12.98 -4.57 -9.28
C PHE A 432 -12.68 -5.03 -10.69
N ALA A 433 -11.58 -4.62 -11.32
CA ALA A 433 -11.35 -4.93 -12.73
C ALA A 433 -11.15 -6.42 -12.99
N ALA A 434 -10.27 -7.08 -12.22
CA ALA A 434 -10.09 -8.52 -12.29
C ALA A 434 -11.42 -9.27 -12.03
N CYS A 435 -12.18 -8.81 -11.04
CA CYS A 435 -13.48 -9.38 -10.66
C CYS A 435 -14.54 -9.19 -11.76
N THR A 436 -14.60 -8.01 -12.36
CA THR A 436 -15.55 -7.67 -13.44
C THR A 436 -15.23 -8.48 -14.69
N ARG A 437 -13.95 -8.61 -15.06
CA ARG A 437 -13.53 -9.46 -16.18
C ARG A 437 -13.79 -10.94 -15.91
N ALA A 438 -13.61 -11.41 -14.68
CA ALA A 438 -13.94 -12.77 -14.32
C ALA A 438 -15.44 -13.02 -14.49
N LEU A 439 -16.29 -12.13 -13.97
CA LEU A 439 -17.74 -12.25 -14.08
C LEU A 439 -18.23 -12.12 -15.54
N LEU A 440 -17.67 -11.18 -16.32
CA LEU A 440 -17.95 -11.08 -17.75
C LEU A 440 -17.52 -12.34 -18.50
N ARG A 441 -16.35 -12.91 -18.18
CA ARG A 441 -15.91 -14.19 -18.76
C ARG A 441 -16.87 -15.32 -18.43
N MET A 442 -17.35 -15.43 -17.19
CA MET A 442 -18.38 -16.41 -16.83
C MET A 442 -19.63 -16.24 -17.68
N TYR A 443 -20.09 -15.00 -17.84
CA TYR A 443 -21.28 -14.65 -18.63
C TYR A 443 -21.10 -14.98 -20.12
N LEU A 444 -19.97 -14.58 -20.73
CA LEU A 444 -19.67 -14.80 -22.15
C LEU A 444 -19.45 -16.29 -22.49
N ILE A 445 -18.88 -17.07 -21.57
CA ILE A 445 -18.75 -18.53 -21.72
C ILE A 445 -20.12 -19.22 -21.54
N GLY A 446 -21.12 -18.51 -20.99
CA GLY A 446 -22.44 -19.06 -20.73
C GLY A 446 -22.48 -19.99 -19.52
N ILE A 447 -21.67 -19.71 -18.49
CA ILE A 447 -21.72 -20.48 -17.24
C ILE A 447 -23.10 -20.28 -16.60
N PRO A 448 -23.88 -21.35 -16.43
CA PRO A 448 -25.25 -21.25 -15.93
C PRO A 448 -25.24 -20.93 -14.44
N ALA A 449 -26.26 -20.21 -13.96
CA ALA A 449 -26.30 -19.70 -12.59
C ALA A 449 -26.30 -20.82 -11.54
N GLU A 450 -26.78 -22.01 -11.92
CA GLU A 450 -26.79 -23.25 -11.15
C GLU A 450 -25.39 -23.69 -10.71
N VAL A 451 -24.36 -23.34 -11.48
CA VAL A 451 -22.95 -23.60 -11.13
C VAL A 451 -22.49 -22.71 -9.97
N LEU A 452 -23.13 -21.55 -9.80
CA LEU A 452 -22.82 -20.56 -8.78
C LEU A 452 -23.77 -20.67 -7.57
N GLU A 453 -24.58 -21.73 -7.49
CA GLU A 453 -25.41 -22.05 -6.33
C GLU A 453 -24.62 -22.85 -5.29
N VAL A 454 -25.02 -22.70 -4.03
CA VAL A 454 -24.50 -23.48 -2.89
C VAL A 454 -25.57 -24.53 -2.55
N ARG A 455 -25.28 -25.81 -2.78
CA ARG A 455 -26.23 -26.94 -2.66
C ARG A 455 -25.91 -27.89 -1.51
N THR A 456 -24.64 -28.03 -1.18
CA THR A 456 -24.11 -28.99 -0.20
C THR A 456 -23.83 -28.35 1.15
N ALA A 457 -23.34 -27.10 1.17
CA ALA A 457 -23.16 -26.34 2.40
C ALA A 457 -24.45 -25.60 2.81
N ALA A 458 -24.72 -25.50 4.12
CA ALA A 458 -25.83 -24.70 4.64
C ALA A 458 -25.37 -23.25 4.89
N PRO A 459 -25.74 -22.25 4.04
CA PRO A 459 -25.26 -20.90 4.20
C PRO A 459 -25.91 -20.18 5.39
N SER A 460 -25.13 -19.36 6.09
CA SER A 460 -25.64 -18.45 7.13
C SER A 460 -26.75 -17.53 6.56
N THR A 461 -27.63 -17.01 7.42
CA THR A 461 -28.73 -16.12 7.01
C THR A 461 -28.23 -14.94 6.17
N GLU A 462 -27.10 -14.34 6.56
CA GLU A 462 -26.48 -13.24 5.81
C GLU A 462 -25.93 -13.70 4.45
N ASN A 463 -25.22 -14.83 4.40
CA ASN A 463 -24.70 -15.36 3.14
C ASN A 463 -25.81 -15.81 2.18
N ARG A 464 -26.95 -16.26 2.70
CA ARG A 464 -28.14 -16.57 1.90
C ARG A 464 -28.70 -15.33 1.19
N ILE A 465 -28.78 -14.20 1.91
CA ILE A 465 -29.20 -12.91 1.34
C ILE A 465 -28.19 -12.45 0.28
N ARG A 466 -26.88 -12.55 0.58
CA ARG A 466 -25.82 -12.18 -0.37
C ARG A 466 -25.87 -13.02 -1.64
N LEU A 467 -26.05 -14.34 -1.51
CA LEU A 467 -26.16 -15.28 -2.63
C LEU A 467 -27.41 -15.00 -3.47
N SER A 468 -28.57 -14.84 -2.84
CA SER A 468 -29.82 -14.51 -3.54
C SER A 468 -29.70 -13.21 -4.35
N ARG A 469 -29.15 -12.14 -3.76
CA ARG A 469 -28.93 -10.87 -4.47
C ARG A 469 -27.91 -10.98 -5.60
N PHE A 470 -26.85 -11.77 -5.41
CA PHE A 470 -25.86 -12.02 -6.47
C PHE A 470 -26.49 -12.79 -7.64
N LEU A 471 -27.21 -13.88 -7.38
CA LEU A 471 -27.86 -14.67 -8.43
C LEU A 471 -28.95 -13.88 -9.16
N SER A 472 -29.70 -13.02 -8.45
CA SER A 472 -30.65 -12.09 -9.06
C SER A 472 -29.97 -11.15 -10.05
N TYR A 473 -28.80 -10.60 -9.68
CA TYR A 473 -28.01 -9.79 -10.59
C TYR A 473 -27.48 -10.62 -11.77
N TYR A 474 -26.88 -11.78 -11.52
CA TYR A 474 -26.29 -12.61 -12.58
C TYR A 474 -27.31 -13.09 -13.63
N LYS A 475 -28.56 -13.36 -13.21
CA LYS A 475 -29.69 -13.73 -14.08
C LYS A 475 -30.36 -12.53 -14.76
N GLY A 476 -29.99 -11.29 -14.40
CA GLY A 476 -30.57 -10.07 -14.96
C GLY A 476 -30.31 -9.92 -16.46
N SER A 477 -31.29 -9.39 -17.20
CA SER A 477 -31.16 -9.13 -18.64
C SER A 477 -30.15 -8.03 -18.96
N ASN A 478 -29.98 -7.04 -18.08
CA ASN A 478 -29.06 -5.92 -18.29
C ASN A 478 -27.60 -6.24 -17.93
N THR A 479 -27.36 -7.34 -17.22
CA THR A 479 -26.05 -7.70 -16.65
C THR A 479 -24.97 -7.82 -17.71
N GLY A 480 -25.32 -8.38 -18.87
CA GLY A 480 -24.41 -8.45 -20.02
C GLY A 480 -23.96 -7.09 -20.53
N GLN A 481 -24.85 -6.08 -20.57
CA GLN A 481 -24.49 -4.72 -21.01
C GLN A 481 -23.62 -4.02 -19.98
N GLU A 482 -24.03 -4.07 -18.71
CA GLU A 482 -23.30 -3.42 -17.62
C GLU A 482 -21.87 -3.94 -17.48
N LEU A 483 -21.69 -5.27 -17.57
CA LEU A 483 -20.37 -5.89 -17.49
C LEU A 483 -19.48 -5.50 -18.68
N ARG A 484 -20.02 -5.45 -19.90
CA ARG A 484 -19.27 -5.03 -21.09
C ARG A 484 -18.86 -3.57 -20.98
N LYS A 485 -19.79 -2.66 -20.66
CA LYS A 485 -19.51 -1.24 -20.43
C LYS A 485 -18.44 -1.06 -19.37
N ALA A 486 -18.61 -1.71 -18.21
CA ALA A 486 -17.67 -1.60 -17.10
C ALA A 486 -16.27 -2.08 -17.50
N VAL A 487 -16.14 -3.22 -18.18
CA VAL A 487 -14.82 -3.74 -18.62
C VAL A 487 -14.14 -2.79 -19.61
N LEU A 488 -14.87 -2.21 -20.56
CA LEU A 488 -14.32 -1.25 -21.52
C LEU A 488 -13.86 0.03 -20.82
N CYS A 489 -14.67 0.61 -19.92
CA CYS A 489 -14.28 1.77 -19.12
C CYS A 489 -13.07 1.47 -18.22
N LEU A 490 -13.05 0.30 -17.57
CA LEU A 490 -11.94 -0.14 -16.73
C LEU A 490 -10.65 -0.30 -17.54
N SER A 491 -10.73 -0.75 -18.79
CA SER A 491 -9.56 -0.90 -19.68
C SER A 491 -8.84 0.43 -19.93
N LEU A 492 -9.58 1.54 -20.09
CA LEU A 492 -8.98 2.87 -20.22
C LEU A 492 -8.26 3.30 -18.94
N THR A 493 -8.89 3.09 -17.78
CA THR A 493 -8.28 3.47 -16.50
C THR A 493 -7.08 2.63 -16.13
N GLU A 494 -7.11 1.33 -16.43
CA GLU A 494 -5.95 0.46 -16.25
C GLU A 494 -4.81 0.86 -17.18
N TYR A 495 -5.12 1.27 -18.41
CA TYR A 495 -4.10 1.76 -19.32
C TYR A 495 -3.42 3.02 -18.76
N ALA A 496 -4.20 3.97 -18.24
CA ALA A 496 -3.69 5.13 -17.52
C ALA A 496 -2.84 4.73 -16.30
N GLN A 497 -3.33 3.79 -15.49
CA GLN A 497 -2.63 3.27 -14.31
C GLN A 497 -1.31 2.60 -14.68
N ASN A 498 -1.27 1.81 -15.76
CA ASN A 498 -0.10 1.11 -16.25
C ASN A 498 1.01 2.09 -16.65
N ILE A 499 0.65 3.15 -17.39
CA ILE A 499 1.58 4.23 -17.74
C ILE A 499 2.15 4.87 -16.47
N SER A 500 1.27 5.26 -15.54
CA SER A 500 1.63 5.90 -14.26
C SER A 500 2.41 4.99 -13.30
N SER A 501 2.31 3.67 -13.46
CA SER A 501 3.01 2.66 -12.65
C SER A 501 4.40 2.30 -13.15
N SER A 502 4.71 2.66 -14.40
CA SER A 502 5.99 2.34 -15.02
C SER A 502 7.13 3.09 -14.33
N LYS A 503 8.10 2.34 -13.78
CA LYS A 503 9.36 2.92 -13.31
C LYS A 503 10.22 3.21 -14.54
N SER A 504 10.81 4.39 -14.61
CA SER A 504 11.76 4.71 -15.67
C SER A 504 12.92 3.70 -15.63
N VAL A 505 13.21 3.09 -16.78
CA VAL A 505 14.49 2.40 -17.01
C VAL A 505 15.56 3.50 -17.05
N SER A 506 16.80 3.22 -16.59
CA SER A 506 17.81 4.23 -16.20
C SER A 506 18.19 5.31 -17.23
N GLU A 507 17.67 5.25 -18.46
CA GLU A 507 17.88 6.23 -19.53
C GLU A 507 16.60 6.96 -19.99
N SER A 508 15.44 6.61 -19.44
CA SER A 508 14.13 7.22 -19.80
C SER A 508 13.75 8.39 -18.88
N GLU A 509 13.01 9.36 -19.43
CA GLU A 509 12.48 10.50 -18.67
C GLU A 509 11.74 10.05 -17.40
N PRO A 510 11.90 10.75 -16.26
CA PRO A 510 11.21 10.41 -15.02
C PRO A 510 9.69 10.38 -15.20
N THR A 511 9.00 9.48 -14.50
CA THR A 511 7.55 9.29 -14.63
C THR A 511 6.77 10.59 -14.40
N LEU A 512 7.14 11.43 -13.42
CA LEU A 512 6.45 12.70 -13.21
C LEU A 512 6.64 13.71 -14.35
N VAL A 513 7.81 13.72 -15.00
CA VAL A 513 8.05 14.57 -16.18
C VAL A 513 7.14 14.12 -17.32
N ARG A 514 7.05 12.81 -17.54
CA ARG A 514 6.13 12.19 -18.52
C ARG A 514 4.66 12.54 -18.26
N LEU A 515 4.23 12.46 -17.00
CA LEU A 515 2.88 12.89 -16.59
C LEU A 515 2.66 14.39 -16.80
N ALA A 516 3.64 15.23 -16.47
CA ALA A 516 3.58 16.68 -16.64
C ALA A 516 3.59 17.13 -18.11
N LYS A 517 4.14 16.30 -19.01
CA LYS A 517 4.04 16.46 -20.47
C LYS A 517 2.69 16.03 -21.05
N GLY A 518 1.83 15.41 -20.24
CA GLY A 518 0.51 14.96 -20.68
C GLY A 518 0.49 13.58 -21.34
N GLU A 519 1.51 12.73 -21.13
CA GLU A 519 1.61 11.43 -21.82
C GLU A 519 0.42 10.51 -21.55
N VAL A 520 -0.13 10.52 -20.33
CA VAL A 520 -1.32 9.72 -20.01
C VAL A 520 -2.51 10.19 -20.83
N GLN A 521 -2.73 11.50 -20.89
CA GLN A 521 -3.81 12.11 -21.64
C GLN A 521 -3.75 11.73 -23.12
N GLU A 522 -2.59 11.89 -23.75
CA GLU A 522 -2.37 11.53 -25.16
C GLU A 522 -2.59 10.04 -25.41
N LYS A 523 -1.95 9.18 -24.61
CA LYS A 523 -2.02 7.74 -24.83
C LYS A 523 -3.41 7.17 -24.54
N THR A 524 -4.12 7.65 -23.53
CA THR A 524 -5.49 7.16 -23.26
C THR A 524 -6.48 7.67 -24.29
N MET A 525 -6.26 8.85 -24.91
CA MET A 525 -7.05 9.28 -26.08
C MET A 525 -6.86 8.32 -27.26
N LEU A 526 -5.62 7.93 -27.58
CA LEU A 526 -5.36 6.94 -28.64
C LEU A 526 -6.00 5.58 -28.33
N GLN A 527 -5.98 5.15 -27.07
CA GLN A 527 -6.64 3.91 -26.66
C GLN A 527 -8.16 4.03 -26.74
N PHE A 528 -8.72 5.20 -26.40
CA PHE A 528 -10.15 5.49 -26.55
C PHE A 528 -10.58 5.40 -28.01
N GLU A 529 -9.85 6.03 -28.93
CA GLU A 529 -10.08 5.91 -30.39
C GLU A 529 -10.06 4.45 -30.87
N ARG A 530 -9.08 3.66 -30.41
CA ARG A 530 -8.98 2.23 -30.74
C ARG A 530 -10.18 1.43 -30.24
N ILE A 531 -10.62 1.68 -29.00
CA ILE A 531 -11.79 1.00 -28.42
C ILE A 531 -13.03 1.36 -29.21
N LEU A 532 -13.25 2.65 -29.46
CA LEU A 532 -14.37 3.13 -30.27
C LEU A 532 -14.40 2.39 -31.62
N SER A 533 -13.26 2.35 -32.31
CA SER A 533 -13.13 1.71 -33.63
C SER A 533 -13.47 0.22 -33.64
N ALA A 534 -13.40 -0.45 -32.48
CA ALA A 534 -13.66 -1.87 -32.33
C ALA A 534 -15.07 -2.20 -31.77
N LEU A 535 -15.89 -1.20 -31.41
CA LEU A 535 -17.19 -1.47 -30.79
C LEU A 535 -18.13 -2.27 -31.69
N HIS A 536 -18.04 -2.10 -33.01
CA HIS A 536 -18.86 -2.79 -33.99
C HIS A 536 -18.65 -4.32 -34.03
N PHE A 537 -17.55 -4.84 -33.45
CA PHE A 537 -17.30 -6.28 -33.39
C PHE A 537 -18.19 -7.01 -32.38
N ASP A 538 -18.79 -6.33 -31.41
CA ASP A 538 -19.78 -6.93 -30.48
C ASP A 538 -21.19 -6.49 -30.87
N ALA A 539 -21.86 -7.31 -31.67
CA ALA A 539 -23.23 -7.05 -32.14
C ALA A 539 -24.26 -6.97 -31.01
N ASN A 540 -23.94 -7.48 -29.81
CA ASN A 540 -24.85 -7.43 -28.68
C ASN A 540 -24.65 -6.17 -27.85
N LEU A 541 -23.70 -5.28 -28.17
CA LEU A 541 -23.37 -4.13 -27.34
C LEU A 541 -24.31 -2.95 -27.59
N ASP A 542 -24.81 -2.34 -26.50
CA ASP A 542 -25.40 -1.01 -26.57
C ASP A 542 -24.28 0.03 -26.79
N VAL A 543 -24.00 0.33 -28.07
CA VAL A 543 -22.94 1.25 -28.47
C VAL A 543 -23.15 2.64 -27.87
N ALA A 544 -24.40 3.11 -27.78
CA ALA A 544 -24.73 4.44 -27.28
C ALA A 544 -24.37 4.62 -25.79
N ASP A 545 -24.77 3.66 -24.95
CA ASP A 545 -24.47 3.69 -23.51
C ASP A 545 -22.96 3.51 -23.26
N VAL A 546 -22.30 2.64 -24.04
CA VAL A 546 -20.85 2.41 -23.91
C VAL A 546 -20.03 3.62 -24.31
N VAL A 547 -20.34 4.26 -25.44
CA VAL A 547 -19.66 5.48 -25.88
C VAL A 547 -19.78 6.57 -24.82
N SER A 548 -20.98 6.73 -24.23
CA SER A 548 -21.21 7.68 -23.15
C SER A 548 -20.35 7.39 -21.91
N GLY A 549 -20.29 6.12 -21.48
CA GLY A 549 -19.45 5.69 -20.37
C GLY A 549 -17.95 5.90 -20.63
N LEU A 550 -17.47 5.60 -21.84
CA LEU A 550 -16.09 5.78 -22.23
C LEU A 550 -15.71 7.27 -22.31
N LEU A 551 -16.58 8.12 -22.86
CA LEU A 551 -16.38 9.57 -22.90
C LEU A 551 -16.26 10.17 -21.50
N VAL A 552 -17.19 9.82 -20.60
CA VAL A 552 -17.15 10.25 -19.20
C VAL A 552 -15.84 9.80 -18.55
N THR A 553 -15.45 8.53 -18.74
CA THR A 553 -14.19 7.99 -18.24
C THR A 553 -13.00 8.80 -18.76
N GLN A 554 -12.91 9.04 -20.07
CA GLN A 554 -11.78 9.76 -20.67
C GLN A 554 -11.72 11.22 -20.20
N ILE A 555 -12.84 11.93 -20.11
CA ILE A 555 -12.90 13.30 -19.58
C ILE A 555 -12.40 13.36 -18.14
N HIS A 556 -12.78 12.38 -17.31
CA HIS A 556 -12.29 12.29 -15.94
C HIS A 556 -10.78 11.99 -15.88
N ILE A 557 -10.23 11.18 -16.78
CA ILE A 557 -8.77 10.96 -16.86
C ILE A 557 -8.09 12.30 -17.13
N LEU A 558 -8.52 13.02 -18.17
CA LEU A 558 -7.94 14.30 -18.57
C LEU A 558 -7.97 15.32 -17.43
N HIS A 559 -9.15 15.53 -16.82
CA HIS A 559 -9.32 16.49 -15.73
C HIS A 559 -8.48 16.13 -14.50
N ARG A 560 -8.42 14.84 -14.14
CA ARG A 560 -7.70 14.40 -12.93
C ARG A 560 -6.19 14.42 -13.11
N TYR A 561 -5.69 14.17 -14.33
CA TYR A 561 -4.25 14.23 -14.64
C TYR A 561 -3.73 15.65 -14.90
N GLN A 562 -4.61 16.64 -15.08
CA GLN A 562 -4.26 18.06 -15.15
C GLN A 562 -3.47 18.53 -13.91
N ASP A 563 -3.70 17.92 -12.75
CA ASP A 563 -2.96 18.22 -11.51
C ASP A 563 -1.43 18.01 -11.67
N PHE A 564 -1.00 17.13 -12.59
CA PHE A 564 0.41 16.89 -12.87
C PHE A 564 0.99 17.85 -13.91
N THR A 565 0.17 18.59 -14.65
CA THR A 565 0.65 19.59 -15.62
C THR A 565 0.87 20.98 -14.98
N ASP A 566 0.39 21.17 -13.75
CA ASP A 566 0.55 22.40 -12.97
C ASP A 566 1.84 22.40 -12.12
N TYR A 567 2.14 23.54 -11.47
CA TYR A 567 3.23 23.62 -10.49
C TYR A 567 2.95 22.76 -9.25
N PRO A 568 3.94 22.06 -8.68
CA PRO A 568 5.39 22.17 -8.96
C PRO A 568 5.90 21.34 -10.15
N PHE A 569 5.10 20.46 -10.74
CA PHE A 569 5.59 19.51 -11.75
C PHE A 569 5.95 20.19 -13.06
N ARG A 570 5.28 21.31 -13.40
CA ARG A 570 5.61 22.18 -14.53
C ARG A 570 7.05 22.71 -14.52
N LEU A 571 7.77 22.63 -13.40
CA LEU A 571 9.19 23.00 -13.31
C LEU A 571 10.09 22.20 -14.25
N TYR A 572 9.67 21.05 -14.80
CA TYR A 572 10.44 20.39 -15.85
C TYR A 572 10.71 21.31 -17.05
N GLN A 573 9.81 22.25 -17.33
CA GLN A 573 9.94 23.18 -18.45
C GLN A 573 11.13 24.13 -18.26
N ILE A 574 11.52 24.44 -17.03
CA ILE A 574 12.65 25.33 -16.73
C ILE A 574 13.98 24.59 -16.59
N THR A 575 13.98 23.27 -16.83
CA THR A 575 15.20 22.45 -16.79
C THR A 575 15.78 22.23 -18.19
N GLU A 576 17.07 22.46 -18.35
CA GLU A 576 17.77 22.22 -19.62
C GLU A 576 17.68 20.75 -20.04
N ARG A 577 17.79 19.82 -19.07
CA ARG A 577 17.75 18.38 -19.33
C ARG A 577 16.42 17.90 -19.95
N PHE A 578 15.28 18.46 -19.52
CA PHE A 578 13.96 18.00 -19.99
C PHE A 578 13.31 18.95 -21.01
N ASN A 579 13.85 20.16 -21.19
CA ASN A 579 13.41 21.16 -22.17
C ASN A 579 14.60 21.94 -22.77
N PRO A 580 15.54 21.28 -23.48
CA PRO A 580 16.80 21.91 -23.90
C PRO A 580 16.59 23.11 -24.84
N THR A 581 15.54 23.09 -25.66
CA THR A 581 15.26 24.13 -26.65
C THR A 581 14.53 25.36 -26.09
N GLY A 582 13.77 25.20 -25.01
CA GLY A 582 12.83 26.22 -24.53
C GLY A 582 12.99 26.61 -23.06
N PHE A 583 13.96 26.05 -22.33
CA PHE A 583 14.01 26.23 -20.87
C PHE A 583 14.21 27.68 -20.44
N VAL A 584 14.98 28.48 -21.18
CA VAL A 584 15.19 29.91 -20.85
C VAL A 584 13.88 30.71 -20.97
N ALA A 585 13.12 30.52 -22.05
CA ALA A 585 11.81 31.16 -22.21
C ALA A 585 10.82 30.69 -21.13
N ALA A 586 10.88 29.41 -20.75
CA ALA A 586 10.09 28.89 -19.64
C ALA A 586 10.51 29.49 -18.29
N ILE A 587 11.80 29.78 -18.06
CA ILE A 587 12.29 30.48 -16.86
C ILE A 587 11.68 31.87 -16.79
N GLU A 588 11.67 32.63 -17.88
CA GLU A 588 11.04 33.95 -17.94
C GLU A 588 9.54 33.87 -17.61
N GLN A 589 8.84 32.90 -18.19
CA GLN A 589 7.43 32.65 -17.89
C GLN A 589 7.21 32.29 -16.42
N PHE A 590 8.06 31.43 -15.85
CA PHE A 590 8.01 31.06 -14.44
C PHE A 590 8.22 32.26 -13.51
N LEU A 591 9.21 33.11 -13.82
CA LEU A 591 9.49 34.33 -13.05
C LEU A 591 8.36 35.37 -13.15
N ALA A 592 7.66 35.42 -14.29
CA ALA A 592 6.49 36.27 -14.50
C ALA A 592 5.17 35.70 -13.92
N THR A 593 5.15 34.42 -13.54
CA THR A 593 3.95 33.75 -13.03
C THR A 593 3.55 34.31 -11.65
N ASP A 594 2.28 34.70 -11.49
CA ASP A 594 1.73 35.16 -10.21
C ASP A 594 1.85 34.06 -9.14
N ALA A 595 2.23 34.44 -7.92
CA ALA A 595 2.31 33.57 -6.75
C ALA A 595 1.04 32.71 -6.54
N LYS A 596 -0.15 33.17 -6.96
CA LYS A 596 -1.39 32.38 -6.88
C LYS A 596 -1.35 31.10 -7.72
N HIS A 597 -0.60 31.07 -8.81
CA HIS A 597 -0.44 29.90 -9.68
C HIS A 597 0.75 29.01 -9.30
N LEU A 598 1.53 29.40 -8.29
CA LEU A 598 2.64 28.61 -7.76
C LEU A 598 2.22 27.89 -6.47
N ASP A 599 2.75 26.68 -6.27
CA ASP A 599 2.66 26.02 -4.98
C ASP A 599 3.55 26.73 -3.95
N VAL A 600 3.08 26.77 -2.70
CA VAL A 600 3.74 27.47 -1.60
C VAL A 600 4.91 26.68 -1.03
N GLY A 601 4.91 25.35 -1.23
CA GLY A 601 5.88 24.44 -0.61
C GLY A 601 7.24 24.43 -1.31
N PHE A 602 7.28 24.65 -2.62
CA PHE A 602 8.51 24.59 -3.42
C PHE A 602 8.59 25.71 -4.47
N SER A 603 7.68 25.78 -5.45
CA SER A 603 7.86 26.68 -6.62
C SER A 603 7.88 28.15 -6.24
N LEU A 604 7.02 28.58 -5.31
CA LEU A 604 7.02 29.96 -4.83
C LEU A 604 8.31 30.31 -4.07
N LEU A 605 8.86 29.35 -3.32
CA LEU A 605 10.12 29.55 -2.58
C LEU A 605 11.29 29.67 -3.55
N LEU A 606 11.34 28.81 -4.57
CA LEU A 606 12.34 28.88 -5.63
C LEU A 606 12.25 30.21 -6.40
N GLN A 607 11.03 30.66 -6.75
CA GLN A 607 10.84 31.94 -7.43
C GLN A 607 11.35 33.12 -6.58
N ARG A 608 11.06 33.11 -5.27
CA ARG A 608 11.54 34.13 -4.34
C ARG A 608 13.06 34.11 -4.20
N GLU A 609 13.65 32.92 -4.09
CA GLU A 609 15.09 32.74 -4.02
C GLU A 609 15.77 33.31 -5.28
N ALA A 610 15.23 33.04 -6.47
CA ALA A 610 15.76 33.58 -7.72
C ALA A 610 15.72 35.11 -7.74
N TRP A 611 14.61 35.71 -7.29
CA TRP A 611 14.46 37.15 -7.20
C TRP A 611 15.36 37.82 -6.16
N CYS A 612 15.84 37.09 -5.15
CA CYS A 612 16.75 37.61 -4.12
C CYS A 612 18.22 37.71 -4.59
N GLN A 613 18.56 37.18 -5.77
CA GLN A 613 19.94 37.16 -6.28
C GLN A 613 20.38 38.49 -6.92
N GLY A 614 19.47 39.46 -7.07
CA GLY A 614 19.81 40.77 -7.62
C GLY A 614 20.65 41.64 -6.67
N PRO A 615 21.35 42.67 -7.17
CA PRO A 615 22.14 43.58 -6.35
C PRO A 615 21.28 44.20 -5.23
N ARG A 616 21.73 44.08 -3.97
CA ARG A 616 21.02 44.53 -2.76
C ARG A 616 19.60 43.96 -2.60
N GLY A 617 19.31 42.78 -3.16
CA GLY A 617 17.98 42.15 -3.09
C GLY A 617 16.92 42.79 -4.00
N SER A 618 17.33 43.58 -4.99
CA SER A 618 16.43 44.10 -6.02
C SER A 618 15.95 42.99 -6.96
N ARG A 619 14.71 43.12 -7.48
CA ARG A 619 14.15 42.18 -8.47
C ARG A 619 14.80 42.39 -9.84
N ASP A 620 15.99 41.84 -10.01
CA ASP A 620 16.74 41.90 -11.26
C ASP A 620 16.52 40.62 -12.09
N LEU A 621 15.90 40.76 -13.26
CA LEU A 621 15.51 39.62 -14.11
C LEU A 621 16.73 38.85 -14.64
N PRO A 622 17.76 39.50 -15.21
CA PRO A 622 19.02 38.84 -15.58
C PRO A 622 19.68 38.03 -14.45
N ALA A 623 19.71 38.56 -13.22
CA ALA A 623 20.27 37.84 -12.08
C ALA A 623 19.45 36.60 -11.71
N ALA A 624 18.12 36.71 -11.71
CA ALA A 624 17.23 35.59 -11.44
C ALA A 624 17.34 34.49 -12.51
N ILE A 625 17.43 34.86 -13.79
CA ILE A 625 17.66 33.91 -14.89
C ILE A 625 19.03 33.24 -14.73
N ARG A 626 20.08 34.00 -14.42
CA ARG A 626 21.42 33.45 -14.20
C ARG A 626 21.44 32.42 -13.07
N PHE A 627 20.74 32.69 -11.97
CA PHE A 627 20.64 31.74 -10.87
C PHE A 627 19.94 30.44 -11.26
N LEU A 628 18.82 30.53 -12.00
CA LEU A 628 18.07 29.36 -12.44
C LEU A 628 18.81 28.58 -13.55
N THR A 629 19.73 29.20 -14.27
CA THR A 629 20.55 28.56 -15.32
C THR A 629 21.88 28.00 -14.79
N GLN A 630 22.22 28.22 -13.51
CA GLN A 630 23.41 27.62 -12.89
C GLN A 630 23.31 26.10 -12.83
N GLU A 631 24.45 25.42 -13.02
CA GLU A 631 24.57 23.95 -12.99
C GLU A 631 24.04 23.38 -11.68
N ASP A 632 24.42 23.94 -10.52
CA ASP A 632 23.94 23.50 -9.21
C ASP A 632 22.40 23.53 -9.10
N THR A 633 21.76 24.62 -9.56
CA THR A 633 20.31 24.79 -9.52
C THR A 633 19.61 23.85 -10.50
N GLN A 634 20.18 23.67 -11.69
CA GLN A 634 19.66 22.74 -12.70
C GLN A 634 19.76 21.29 -12.22
N GLU A 635 20.87 20.88 -11.62
CA GLU A 635 21.03 19.57 -11.00
C GLU A 635 20.04 19.36 -9.84
N GLU A 636 19.82 20.38 -9.00
CA GLU A 636 18.84 20.34 -7.91
C GLU A 636 17.42 20.06 -8.44
N LEU A 637 17.00 20.78 -9.48
CA LEU A 637 15.68 20.61 -10.10
C LEU A 637 15.53 19.24 -10.77
N VAL A 638 16.54 18.80 -11.50
CA VAL A 638 16.56 17.47 -12.14
C VAL A 638 16.48 16.37 -11.09
N ARG A 639 17.22 16.49 -9.99
CA ARG A 639 17.23 15.53 -8.88
C ARG A 639 15.87 15.48 -8.19
N MET A 640 15.25 16.64 -7.91
CA MET A 640 13.90 16.71 -7.35
C MET A 640 12.88 15.95 -8.21
N LEU A 641 12.87 16.21 -9.53
CA LEU A 641 11.95 15.55 -10.46
C LEU A 641 12.24 14.06 -10.66
N THR A 642 13.49 13.65 -10.54
CA THR A 642 13.91 12.24 -10.69
C THR A 642 13.63 11.41 -9.43
N CYS A 643 13.79 12.00 -8.25
CA CYS A 643 13.54 11.34 -6.97
C CYS A 643 12.04 11.25 -6.63
N ALA A 644 11.21 12.15 -7.17
CA ALA A 644 9.79 12.17 -6.89
C ALA A 644 9.07 10.95 -7.49
N SER A 645 8.36 10.19 -6.64
CA SER A 645 7.56 9.04 -7.09
C SER A 645 6.16 9.48 -7.47
N ALA A 646 5.70 9.11 -8.68
CA ALA A 646 4.32 9.32 -9.10
C ALA A 646 3.33 8.33 -8.46
N SER A 647 3.81 7.26 -7.80
CA SER A 647 2.94 6.18 -7.31
C SER A 647 3.29 5.70 -5.90
N SER A 648 2.29 5.16 -5.20
CA SER A 648 2.45 4.50 -3.90
C SER A 648 2.79 3.01 -4.02
N LEU A 649 3.06 2.52 -5.25
CA LEU A 649 3.32 1.11 -5.53
C LEU A 649 4.51 0.55 -4.75
N ASP A 650 5.49 1.36 -4.39
CA ASP A 650 6.60 0.89 -3.57
C ASP A 650 6.16 0.49 -2.16
N VAL A 651 5.22 1.24 -1.58
CA VAL A 651 4.59 0.89 -0.30
C VAL A 651 3.70 -0.34 -0.47
N GLU A 652 2.94 -0.44 -1.57
CA GLU A 652 2.09 -1.61 -1.84
C GLU A 652 2.91 -2.88 -2.09
N ARG A 653 4.00 -2.82 -2.87
CA ARG A 653 4.90 -3.96 -3.12
C ARG A 653 5.61 -4.40 -1.86
N ALA A 654 6.13 -3.43 -1.09
CA ALA A 654 6.69 -3.70 0.24
C ALA A 654 5.68 -4.42 1.14
N HIS A 655 4.42 -3.98 1.08
CA HIS A 655 3.34 -4.58 1.84
C HIS A 655 2.99 -6.01 1.36
N VAL A 656 2.94 -6.26 0.05
CA VAL A 656 2.73 -7.61 -0.51
C VAL A 656 3.84 -8.58 -0.08
N GLN A 657 5.09 -8.10 0.00
CA GLN A 657 6.20 -8.91 0.51
C GLN A 657 5.97 -9.31 1.98
N VAL A 658 5.55 -8.38 2.83
CA VAL A 658 5.18 -8.67 4.23
C VAL A 658 4.00 -9.63 4.30
N LYS A 659 3.01 -9.52 3.38
CA LYS A 659 1.83 -10.40 3.35
C LYS A 659 2.25 -11.84 3.04
N ARG A 660 3.09 -12.03 2.02
CA ARG A 660 3.62 -13.35 1.63
C ARG A 660 4.46 -13.96 2.76
N ALA A 661 5.22 -13.13 3.48
CA ALA A 661 6.02 -13.52 4.63
C ALA A 661 5.18 -14.02 5.81
N GLU A 662 4.18 -13.25 6.24
CA GLU A 662 3.40 -13.55 7.46
C GLU A 662 2.29 -14.59 7.26
N LYS A 663 1.90 -14.87 6.01
CA LYS A 663 0.74 -15.72 5.65
C LYS A 663 -0.55 -15.22 6.33
N SER A 664 -1.62 -16.03 6.40
CA SER A 664 -2.90 -15.68 7.04
C SER A 664 -2.85 -15.59 8.59
N LYS A 665 -1.65 -15.58 9.18
CA LYS A 665 -1.46 -15.61 10.64
C LYS A 665 -1.77 -14.25 11.26
N VAL A 666 -2.41 -14.28 12.43
CA VAL A 666 -2.65 -13.07 13.22
C VAL A 666 -1.37 -12.72 14.00
N VAL A 667 -0.72 -11.60 13.67
CA VAL A 667 0.54 -11.16 14.32
C VAL A 667 0.41 -9.73 14.87
N SER A 668 1.22 -9.36 15.86
CA SER A 668 1.23 -7.97 16.36
C SER A 668 1.94 -7.03 15.39
N VAL A 669 1.57 -5.74 15.40
CA VAL A 669 2.22 -4.73 14.57
C VAL A 669 3.73 -4.69 14.83
N ALA A 670 4.16 -4.77 16.09
CA ALA A 670 5.58 -4.80 16.44
C ALA A 670 6.35 -5.97 15.78
N VAL A 671 5.74 -7.16 15.69
CA VAL A 671 6.34 -8.34 15.05
C VAL A 671 6.39 -8.17 13.53
N ALA A 672 5.30 -7.70 12.93
CA ALA A 672 5.23 -7.43 11.50
C ALA A 672 6.27 -6.38 11.07
N SER A 673 6.37 -5.26 11.79
CA SER A 673 7.37 -4.21 11.51
C SER A 673 8.80 -4.72 11.63
N ARG A 674 9.11 -5.54 12.64
CA ARG A 674 10.43 -6.16 12.79
C ARG A 674 10.78 -7.02 11.60
N ASN A 675 9.88 -7.94 11.25
CA ASN A 675 10.10 -8.88 10.17
C ASN A 675 10.22 -8.14 8.83
N TYR A 676 9.45 -7.07 8.64
CA TYR A 676 9.57 -6.17 7.49
C TYR A 676 10.97 -5.56 7.37
N ILE A 677 11.46 -4.87 8.41
CA ILE A 677 12.77 -4.20 8.39
C ILE A 677 13.90 -5.21 8.18
N LEU A 678 13.90 -6.34 8.90
CA LEU A 678 14.93 -7.37 8.74
C LEU A 678 14.92 -7.98 7.33
N SER A 679 13.75 -8.13 6.71
CA SER A 679 13.62 -8.62 5.34
C SER A 679 14.18 -7.64 4.31
N ARG A 680 13.87 -6.35 4.45
CA ARG A 680 14.39 -5.28 3.60
C ARG A 680 15.92 -5.21 3.70
N TYR A 681 16.43 -5.26 4.92
CA TYR A 681 17.86 -5.27 5.16
C TYR A 681 18.54 -6.52 4.58
N ARG A 682 17.94 -7.70 4.73
CA ARG A 682 18.42 -8.94 4.11
C ARG A 682 18.53 -8.81 2.58
N LEU A 683 17.48 -8.31 1.91
CA LEU A 683 17.49 -8.12 0.46
C LEU A 683 18.56 -7.12 0.01
N ARG A 684 18.75 -6.02 0.76
CA ARG A 684 19.85 -5.07 0.53
C ARG A 684 21.21 -5.76 0.64
N ARG A 685 21.42 -6.61 1.65
CA ARG A 685 22.65 -7.38 1.84
C ARG A 685 22.92 -8.38 0.72
N GLU A 686 21.90 -9.11 0.28
CA GLU A 686 22.01 -10.06 -0.84
C GLU A 686 22.42 -9.34 -2.12
N GLY A 687 21.72 -8.25 -2.47
CA GLY A 687 22.06 -7.43 -3.64
C GLY A 687 23.46 -6.82 -3.56
N ASN A 688 23.86 -6.29 -2.41
CA ASN A 688 25.20 -5.75 -2.23
C ASN A 688 26.29 -6.82 -2.23
N THR A 689 26.02 -8.03 -1.71
CA THR A 689 26.98 -9.13 -1.75
C THR A 689 27.20 -9.59 -3.19
N VAL A 690 26.15 -9.63 -4.02
CA VAL A 690 26.27 -9.93 -5.45
C VAL A 690 27.11 -8.86 -6.14
N LYS A 691 26.75 -7.56 -5.99
CA LYS A 691 27.52 -6.44 -6.56
C LYS A 691 28.97 -6.44 -6.10
N GLN A 692 29.22 -6.59 -4.80
CA GLN A 692 30.57 -6.69 -4.26
C GLN A 692 31.31 -7.90 -4.83
N SER A 693 30.67 -9.06 -4.98
CA SER A 693 31.32 -10.23 -5.55
C SER A 693 31.70 -10.02 -7.02
N GLU A 694 30.87 -9.33 -7.80
CA GLU A 694 31.14 -8.97 -9.19
C GLU A 694 32.26 -7.93 -9.28
N THR A 695 32.17 -6.83 -8.53
CA THR A 695 33.22 -5.82 -8.46
C THR A 695 34.54 -6.43 -8.01
N LEU A 696 34.52 -7.30 -6.99
CA LEU A 696 35.72 -7.94 -6.46
C LEU A 696 36.28 -8.98 -7.44
N ARG A 697 35.44 -9.66 -8.24
CA ARG A 697 35.89 -10.48 -9.39
C ARG A 697 36.54 -9.62 -10.46
N LEU A 698 35.94 -8.50 -10.85
CA LEU A 698 36.46 -7.57 -11.84
C LEU A 698 37.79 -6.96 -11.39
N VAL A 699 37.86 -6.44 -10.18
CA VAL A 699 39.09 -5.86 -9.59
C VAL A 699 40.18 -6.92 -9.45
N LYS A 700 39.86 -8.15 -8.99
CA LYS A 700 40.84 -9.25 -8.97
C LYS A 700 41.34 -9.65 -10.36
N ARG A 701 40.50 -9.56 -11.39
CA ARG A 701 40.91 -9.77 -12.80
C ARG A 701 41.87 -8.67 -13.24
N SER A 702 41.56 -7.41 -12.92
CA SER A 702 42.41 -6.25 -13.21
C SER A 702 43.76 -6.30 -12.47
N CYS A 703 43.80 -6.81 -11.24
CA CYS A 703 45.05 -7.06 -10.49
C CYS A 703 45.99 -8.08 -11.16
N LYS A 704 45.48 -8.89 -12.10
CA LYS A 704 46.24 -9.92 -12.83
C LYS A 704 46.46 -9.57 -14.30
N ILE A 705 46.10 -8.36 -14.75
CA ILE A 705 46.26 -7.98 -16.16
C ILE A 705 47.75 -7.99 -16.55
N SER A 706 48.10 -8.70 -17.62
CA SER A 706 49.48 -8.77 -18.14
C SER A 706 49.66 -7.83 -19.34
N ALA A 707 50.91 -7.53 -19.71
CA ALA A 707 51.21 -6.76 -20.91
C ALA A 707 50.65 -7.43 -22.18
N SER A 708 50.68 -8.77 -22.22
CA SER A 708 50.06 -9.55 -23.30
C SER A 708 48.53 -9.44 -23.32
N ALA A 709 47.89 -9.39 -22.16
CA ALA A 709 46.44 -9.18 -22.09
C ALA A 709 46.02 -7.76 -22.53
N LEU A 710 46.84 -6.75 -22.26
CA LEU A 710 46.65 -5.39 -22.77
C LEU A 710 46.90 -5.29 -24.27
N ALA A 711 47.92 -5.97 -24.80
CA ALA A 711 48.14 -6.08 -26.24
C ALA A 711 46.93 -6.70 -26.94
N MET A 712 46.34 -7.76 -26.39
CA MET A 712 45.10 -8.36 -26.93
C MET A 712 43.89 -7.42 -26.88
N GLN A 713 43.86 -6.44 -25.96
CA GLN A 713 42.81 -5.41 -25.91
C GLN A 713 43.03 -4.30 -26.93
N ASN A 714 44.29 -3.90 -27.16
CA ASN A 714 44.62 -2.79 -28.06
C ASN A 714 44.61 -3.23 -29.53
N VAL A 715 45.02 -4.47 -29.83
CA VAL A 715 45.06 -5.05 -31.18
C VAL A 715 44.34 -6.40 -31.20
N PRO A 716 43.02 -6.43 -30.95
CA PRO A 716 42.25 -7.68 -30.88
C PRO A 716 42.22 -8.43 -32.21
N HIS A 717 42.43 -7.73 -33.33
CA HIS A 717 42.36 -8.31 -34.67
C HIS A 717 43.57 -9.14 -35.10
N LEU A 718 44.72 -8.96 -34.42
CA LEU A 718 45.95 -9.72 -34.68
C LEU A 718 45.98 -11.05 -33.92
N PHE A 719 45.10 -11.25 -32.94
CA PHE A 719 45.09 -12.44 -32.10
C PHE A 719 44.09 -13.49 -32.63
N PRO A 720 44.52 -14.73 -32.93
CA PRO A 720 43.62 -15.74 -33.47
C PRO A 720 42.65 -16.25 -32.40
N ARG A 721 41.38 -16.39 -32.78
CA ARG A 721 40.31 -16.93 -31.94
C ARG A 721 39.70 -18.16 -32.61
N HIS A 722 39.77 -19.30 -31.92
CA HIS A 722 39.13 -20.55 -32.34
C HIS A 722 37.64 -20.58 -31.96
N ASP A 723 36.85 -21.41 -32.65
CA ASP A 723 35.41 -21.56 -32.40
C ASP A 723 35.11 -22.01 -30.97
N GLY A 724 34.39 -21.17 -30.22
CA GLY A 724 33.89 -21.48 -28.88
C GLY A 724 33.38 -20.24 -28.16
N PHE A 725 32.13 -20.29 -27.70
CA PHE A 725 31.42 -19.26 -26.90
C PHE A 725 31.07 -17.94 -27.62
N GLY A 726 30.42 -18.02 -28.78
CA GLY A 726 29.57 -16.94 -29.29
C GLY A 726 30.26 -15.78 -30.02
N ALA A 727 31.55 -15.89 -30.37
CA ALA A 727 32.26 -14.92 -31.22
C ALA A 727 32.74 -15.59 -32.52
N ALA A 728 32.72 -14.84 -33.64
CA ALA A 728 33.12 -15.33 -34.96
C ALA A 728 34.61 -15.70 -35.02
N ARG A 729 34.93 -16.74 -35.79
CA ARG A 729 36.30 -17.21 -36.05
C ARG A 729 37.16 -16.08 -36.63
N GLN A 730 38.29 -15.81 -35.99
CA GLN A 730 39.24 -14.78 -36.43
C GLN A 730 40.60 -15.42 -36.66
N GLU A 731 41.10 -15.36 -37.90
CA GLU A 731 42.31 -16.08 -38.32
C GLU A 731 43.61 -15.50 -37.75
N GLY A 732 43.63 -14.22 -37.36
CA GLY A 732 44.67 -13.54 -36.54
C GLY A 732 46.15 -13.77 -36.90
N ASN A 733 46.90 -12.71 -37.20
CA ASN A 733 48.35 -12.82 -37.45
C ASN A 733 49.18 -12.83 -36.14
N ILE A 734 49.46 -14.03 -35.62
CA ILE A 734 50.28 -14.25 -34.41
C ILE A 734 51.66 -13.59 -34.48
N THR A 735 52.27 -13.57 -35.66
CA THR A 735 53.61 -13.02 -35.89
C THR A 735 53.60 -11.51 -35.66
N ALA A 736 52.67 -10.81 -36.31
CA ALA A 736 52.46 -9.38 -36.11
C ALA A 736 52.03 -9.03 -34.67
N PHE A 737 51.25 -9.90 -34.01
CA PHE A 737 50.91 -9.72 -32.60
C PHE A 737 52.14 -9.80 -31.68
N ARG A 738 53.08 -10.71 -31.96
CA ARG A 738 54.33 -10.85 -31.19
C ARG A 738 55.26 -9.67 -31.42
N GLU A 739 55.39 -9.20 -32.66
CA GLU A 739 56.16 -8.01 -33.01
C GLU A 739 55.63 -6.77 -32.27
N TYR A 740 54.32 -6.51 -32.36
CA TYR A 740 53.68 -5.43 -31.62
C TYR A 740 53.91 -5.52 -30.10
N LEU A 741 53.82 -6.73 -29.53
CA LEU A 741 54.04 -6.96 -28.11
C LEU A 741 55.50 -6.73 -27.70
N GLN A 742 56.45 -6.99 -28.59
CA GLN A 742 57.88 -6.82 -28.36
C GLN A 742 58.29 -5.35 -28.49
N GLU A 743 57.76 -4.63 -29.49
CA GLU A 743 57.99 -3.20 -29.70
C GLU A 743 57.38 -2.34 -28.58
N ASN A 744 56.18 -2.69 -28.12
CA ASN A 744 55.44 -1.89 -27.12
C ASN A 744 55.57 -2.43 -25.69
N ARG A 745 56.52 -3.35 -25.45
CA ARG A 745 56.61 -4.12 -24.20
C ARG A 745 56.74 -3.23 -22.96
N SER A 746 57.65 -2.27 -22.98
CA SER A 746 57.92 -1.36 -21.85
C SER A 746 56.69 -0.50 -21.51
N GLN A 747 56.01 0.03 -22.53
CA GLN A 747 54.81 0.85 -22.38
C GLN A 747 53.62 0.01 -21.85
N LEU A 748 53.42 -1.20 -22.38
CA LEU A 748 52.36 -2.11 -21.94
C LEU A 748 52.61 -2.65 -20.52
N GLU A 749 53.85 -2.90 -20.14
CA GLU A 749 54.22 -3.28 -18.77
C GLU A 749 54.01 -2.14 -17.77
N ALA A 750 54.32 -0.90 -18.15
CA ALA A 750 54.03 0.29 -17.33
C ALA A 750 52.52 0.52 -17.15
N GLN A 751 51.73 0.41 -18.23
CA GLN A 751 50.26 0.48 -18.17
C GLN A 751 49.66 -0.67 -17.34
N ALA A 752 50.17 -1.90 -17.49
CA ALA A 752 49.76 -3.04 -16.68
C ALA A 752 50.06 -2.80 -15.20
N SER A 753 51.25 -2.28 -14.88
CA SER A 753 51.64 -1.97 -13.51
C SER A 753 50.74 -0.89 -12.89
N SER A 754 50.48 0.20 -13.62
CA SER A 754 49.56 1.26 -13.19
C SER A 754 48.14 0.74 -12.96
N ARG A 755 47.59 -0.04 -13.90
CA ARG A 755 46.26 -0.66 -13.74
C ARG A 755 46.20 -1.65 -12.58
N ARG A 756 47.27 -2.42 -12.32
CA ARG A 756 47.35 -3.29 -11.13
C ARG A 756 47.45 -2.49 -9.85
N ALA A 757 48.19 -1.39 -9.82
CA ALA A 757 48.31 -0.51 -8.66
C ALA A 757 46.95 0.14 -8.34
N ALA A 758 46.28 0.70 -9.35
CA ALA A 758 44.93 1.24 -9.22
C ALA A 758 43.92 0.16 -8.77
N ALA A 759 44.00 -1.05 -9.32
CA ALA A 759 43.15 -2.16 -8.91
C ALA A 759 43.43 -2.62 -7.47
N ARG A 760 44.69 -2.61 -7.01
CA ARG A 760 45.05 -2.92 -5.61
C ARG A 760 44.55 -1.83 -4.65
N ALA A 761 44.67 -0.56 -5.02
CA ALA A 761 44.11 0.56 -4.26
C ALA A 761 42.58 0.48 -4.20
N ALA A 762 41.91 0.17 -5.32
CA ALA A 762 40.47 -0.09 -5.35
C ALA A 762 40.07 -1.30 -4.49
N LEU A 763 40.89 -2.36 -4.45
CA LEU A 763 40.65 -3.53 -3.59
C LEU A 763 40.79 -3.20 -2.10
N GLN A 764 41.68 -2.26 -1.74
CA GLN A 764 41.80 -1.72 -0.38
C GLN A 764 40.66 -0.77 -0.03
N ALA A 765 40.15 0.01 -1.00
CA ALA A 765 38.97 0.86 -0.80
C ALA A 765 37.66 0.05 -0.71
N LEU A 766 37.62 -1.16 -1.28
CA LEU A 766 36.46 -2.07 -1.24
C LEU A 766 36.29 -2.79 0.11
N THR A 767 37.26 -2.73 1.01
CA THR A 767 37.07 -3.10 2.42
C THR A 767 36.27 -1.99 3.08
N PRO A 768 34.96 -2.18 3.34
CA PRO A 768 34.16 -1.09 3.84
C PRO A 768 34.46 -0.95 5.34
N ASP A 769 35.05 0.17 5.73
CA ASP A 769 34.78 0.79 7.03
C ASP A 769 33.34 1.35 6.96
N GLY A 770 32.39 0.43 6.90
CA GLY A 770 30.97 0.71 6.91
C GLY A 770 30.44 0.55 8.33
N THR A 771 29.64 1.50 8.79
CA THR A 771 29.04 1.47 10.13
C THR A 771 28.04 0.32 10.31
N LEU A 772 27.45 -0.22 9.22
CA LEU A 772 26.52 -1.34 9.28
C LEU A 772 27.06 -2.61 8.56
N PRO A 773 27.11 -3.79 9.23
CA PRO A 773 27.73 -4.99 8.65
C PRO A 773 26.95 -5.64 7.49
N MET A 774 27.55 -5.75 6.30
CA MET A 774 26.86 -6.28 5.11
C MET A 774 27.02 -7.79 4.89
N THR A 775 28.11 -8.38 5.36
CA THR A 775 28.39 -9.82 5.23
C THR A 775 28.24 -10.56 6.56
N ASN A 776 28.04 -11.88 6.52
CA ASN A 776 27.99 -12.69 7.75
C ASN A 776 29.30 -12.58 8.55
N LYS A 777 30.44 -12.47 7.86
CA LYS A 777 31.75 -12.29 8.51
C LYS A 777 31.81 -10.95 9.25
N GLN A 778 31.38 -9.86 8.61
CA GLN A 778 31.34 -8.54 9.27
C GLN A 778 30.39 -8.54 10.46
N TRP A 779 29.23 -9.19 10.37
CA TRP A 779 28.31 -9.31 11.52
C TRP A 779 28.90 -10.09 12.69
N LEU A 780 29.65 -11.17 12.41
CA LEU A 780 30.33 -11.93 13.45
C LEU A 780 31.33 -11.06 14.20
N ASN A 781 32.22 -10.40 13.45
CA ASN A 781 33.20 -9.47 14.01
C ASN A 781 32.52 -8.34 14.80
N TRP A 782 31.48 -7.72 14.24
CA TRP A 782 30.76 -6.64 14.91
C TRP A 782 30.12 -7.10 16.23
N LEU A 783 29.50 -8.29 16.25
CA LEU A 783 28.89 -8.82 17.47
C LEU A 783 29.93 -9.20 18.53
N GLU A 784 31.11 -9.66 18.11
CA GLU A 784 32.25 -9.92 19.01
C GLU A 784 32.82 -8.62 19.59
N GLU A 785 32.97 -7.59 18.77
CA GLU A 785 33.49 -6.27 19.17
C GLU A 785 32.47 -5.47 20.01
N ASN A 786 31.17 -5.64 19.77
CA ASN A 786 30.08 -4.87 20.39
C ASN A 786 29.20 -5.72 21.32
N GLU A 787 29.78 -6.71 22.02
CA GLU A 787 29.01 -7.66 22.83
C GLU A 787 28.17 -6.97 23.92
N ALA A 788 28.68 -5.89 24.52
CA ALA A 788 27.95 -5.13 25.54
C ALA A 788 26.67 -4.48 24.97
N VAL A 789 26.77 -3.86 23.78
CA VAL A 789 25.65 -3.24 23.07
C VAL A 789 24.61 -4.29 22.69
N TRP A 790 25.07 -5.45 22.19
CA TRP A 790 24.20 -6.58 21.88
C TRP A 790 23.43 -7.08 23.11
N ARG A 791 24.11 -7.28 24.25
CA ARG A 791 23.47 -7.75 25.48
C ARG A 791 22.44 -6.76 26.01
N GLU A 792 22.70 -5.47 25.89
CA GLU A 792 21.77 -4.45 26.34
C GLU A 792 20.52 -4.39 25.45
N ALA A 793 20.70 -4.44 24.13
CA ALA A 793 19.60 -4.55 23.18
C ALA A 793 18.74 -5.80 23.45
N LEU A 794 19.37 -6.95 23.76
CA LEU A 794 18.65 -8.19 24.07
C LEU A 794 17.73 -8.06 25.30
N ARG A 795 18.10 -7.24 26.29
CA ARG A 795 17.28 -7.00 27.49
C ARG A 795 16.15 -6.00 27.25
N THR A 796 16.44 -4.91 26.54
CA THR A 796 15.56 -3.74 26.47
C THR A 796 14.67 -3.70 25.25
N SER A 797 15.14 -4.16 24.09
CA SER A 797 14.46 -3.99 22.80
C SER A 797 13.09 -4.67 22.78
N HIS A 798 12.93 -5.84 23.40
CA HIS A 798 11.64 -6.53 23.42
C HIS A 798 10.55 -5.70 24.13
N THR A 799 10.87 -5.07 25.26
CA THR A 799 9.94 -4.21 26.00
C THR A 799 9.69 -2.92 25.26
N ALA A 800 10.73 -2.27 24.74
CA ALA A 800 10.60 -1.03 23.97
C ALA A 800 9.72 -1.22 22.72
N ARG A 801 9.81 -2.37 22.05
CA ARG A 801 9.03 -2.68 20.85
C ARG A 801 7.56 -2.98 21.13
N LYS A 802 7.16 -3.30 22.37
CA LYS A 802 5.73 -3.40 22.72
C LYS A 802 5.02 -2.08 22.41
N CYS A 803 5.71 -0.95 22.55
CA CYS A 803 5.15 0.36 22.30
C CYS A 803 4.77 0.60 20.83
N VAL A 804 5.43 -0.07 19.87
CA VAL A 804 5.11 0.01 18.43
C VAL A 804 3.71 -0.51 18.12
N SER A 805 3.15 -1.36 19.00
CA SER A 805 1.79 -1.85 18.83
C SER A 805 0.74 -0.87 19.34
N HIS A 806 1.08 0.17 20.11
CA HIS A 806 0.11 1.16 20.56
C HIS A 806 -0.36 2.04 19.40
N ARG A 807 -1.67 2.22 19.30
CA ARG A 807 -2.29 3.11 18.33
C ARG A 807 -1.81 4.55 18.59
N LEU A 808 -1.29 5.15 17.52
CA LEU A 808 -0.80 6.52 17.50
C LEU A 808 -1.96 7.47 17.76
N LYS A 809 -1.80 8.33 18.76
CA LYS A 809 -2.67 9.47 19.01
C LYS A 809 -1.98 10.75 18.54
N PRO A 810 -2.76 11.77 18.18
CA PRO A 810 -2.23 13.12 18.10
C PRO A 810 -1.53 13.49 19.41
N SER A 811 -0.27 13.92 19.36
CA SER A 811 0.44 14.46 20.52
C SER A 811 -0.02 15.89 20.88
N ASP A 812 0.24 16.37 22.09
CA ASP A 812 -0.10 17.75 22.51
C ASP A 812 0.57 18.83 21.63
N VAL A 813 1.63 18.45 20.92
CA VAL A 813 2.34 19.24 19.89
C VAL A 813 1.40 19.72 18.76
N HIS A 814 0.23 19.10 18.59
CA HIS A 814 -0.75 19.52 17.58
C HIS A 814 -1.54 20.78 17.94
N ALA A 815 -1.53 21.24 19.19
CA ALA A 815 -2.11 22.54 19.54
C ALA A 815 -1.43 23.69 18.75
N ASP A 816 -0.15 23.51 18.41
CA ASP A 816 0.66 24.49 17.66
C ASP A 816 0.61 24.30 16.14
N MET A 817 -0.03 23.25 15.62
CA MET A 817 -0.13 22.98 14.18
C MET A 817 -1.16 23.87 13.48
N LYS A 818 -0.80 25.13 13.26
CA LYS A 818 -1.54 26.08 12.42
C LYS A 818 -1.62 25.55 10.98
N VAL A 819 -2.76 25.77 10.32
CA VAL A 819 -2.98 25.28 8.95
C VAL A 819 -2.46 26.32 7.96
N VAL A 820 -1.47 25.97 7.11
CA VAL A 820 -1.13 26.79 5.95
C VAL A 820 -2.33 26.82 4.99
N ALA A 821 -2.69 28.02 4.51
CA ALA A 821 -3.84 28.21 3.62
C ALA A 821 -3.81 27.27 2.40
N ARG A 822 -2.65 27.12 1.73
CA ARG A 822 -2.49 26.28 0.53
C ARG A 822 -1.08 25.70 0.38
N LEU A 823 -1.01 24.47 -0.14
CA LEU A 823 0.22 23.80 -0.59
C LEU A 823 0.25 23.57 -2.11
N SER A 824 -0.86 23.83 -2.80
CA SER A 824 -0.98 23.69 -4.25
C SER A 824 -1.32 25.06 -4.86
N PRO A 825 -1.17 25.23 -6.18
CA PRO A 825 -1.68 26.40 -6.89
C PRO A 825 -3.15 26.68 -6.52
N CYS A 826 -3.52 27.96 -6.49
CA CYS A 826 -4.90 28.36 -6.34
C CYS A 826 -5.65 27.88 -7.59
N LYS A 827 -6.48 26.86 -7.44
CA LYS A 827 -7.45 26.51 -8.46
C LYS A 827 -8.60 27.49 -8.31
N GLU A 828 -8.93 28.21 -9.38
CA GLU A 828 -10.25 28.82 -9.47
C GLU A 828 -11.25 27.72 -9.16
N LYS A 829 -12.22 27.99 -8.26
CA LYS A 829 -13.24 26.99 -7.95
C LYS A 829 -13.82 26.57 -9.30
N PRO A 830 -13.62 25.33 -9.77
CA PRO A 830 -14.36 24.89 -10.93
C PRO A 830 -15.81 25.04 -10.48
N SER A 831 -16.58 25.88 -11.17
CA SER A 831 -18.02 25.72 -11.15
C SER A 831 -18.20 24.24 -11.45
N SER A 832 -18.65 23.46 -10.45
CA SER A 832 -18.77 22.00 -10.60
C SER A 832 -19.40 21.79 -11.97
N PRO A 833 -18.72 21.17 -12.96
CA PRO A 833 -18.99 21.44 -14.35
C PRO A 833 -20.48 21.32 -14.55
N THR A 834 -21.12 22.48 -14.70
CA THR A 834 -22.57 22.58 -14.50
C THR A 834 -23.25 21.70 -15.52
N TRP A 835 -22.58 21.45 -16.64
CA TRP A 835 -22.91 20.47 -17.65
C TRP A 835 -22.84 19.01 -17.17
N VAL A 836 -21.84 18.54 -16.41
CA VAL A 836 -21.82 17.15 -15.87
C VAL A 836 -22.97 16.95 -14.90
N LYS A 837 -23.20 17.92 -13.99
CA LYS A 837 -24.36 17.88 -13.10
C LYS A 837 -25.67 17.97 -13.88
N LYS A 838 -25.77 18.78 -14.94
CA LYS A 838 -26.99 18.88 -15.78
C LYS A 838 -27.19 17.69 -16.72
N LEU A 839 -26.13 17.01 -17.14
CA LEU A 839 -26.16 15.79 -17.94
C LEU A 839 -26.61 14.60 -17.09
N LEU A 840 -26.24 14.59 -15.80
CA LEU A 840 -26.58 13.53 -14.84
C LEU A 840 -27.85 13.83 -14.01
N GLN A 841 -28.21 15.10 -13.79
CA GLN A 841 -29.43 15.52 -13.07
C GLN A 841 -30.55 15.79 -14.07
N GLU A 842 -31.36 14.76 -14.30
CA GLU A 842 -32.63 14.84 -15.00
C GLU A 842 -33.50 16.00 -14.48
N LYS A 843 -33.77 17.01 -15.33
CA LYS A 843 -34.98 17.83 -15.27
C LYS A 843 -35.40 18.26 -16.68
N HIS A 844 -36.70 18.18 -16.94
CA HIS A 844 -37.35 18.54 -18.19
C HIS A 844 -36.97 19.96 -18.66
N GLY A 845 -36.53 20.06 -19.93
CA GLY A 845 -36.33 21.31 -20.65
C GLY A 845 -35.39 21.15 -21.83
N HIS A 846 -35.71 21.80 -22.95
CA HIS A 846 -34.78 21.95 -24.08
C HIS A 846 -33.52 22.68 -23.62
N MET A 847 -32.35 22.06 -23.75
CA MET A 847 -31.07 22.73 -23.49
C MET A 847 -30.08 22.40 -24.60
N GLU A 848 -29.49 23.46 -25.15
CA GLU A 848 -28.36 23.41 -26.07
C GLU A 848 -27.09 23.74 -25.25
N TYR A 849 -26.08 22.88 -25.30
CA TYR A 849 -24.82 23.10 -24.59
C TYR A 849 -23.68 23.28 -25.58
N GLU A 850 -22.88 24.33 -25.39
CA GLU A 850 -21.66 24.59 -26.15
C GLU A 850 -20.46 24.41 -25.21
N LEU A 851 -19.62 23.41 -25.49
CA LEU A 851 -18.41 23.15 -24.72
C LEU A 851 -17.19 23.73 -25.46
N ALA A 852 -16.57 24.77 -24.89
CA ALA A 852 -15.32 25.33 -25.39
C ALA A 852 -14.14 24.42 -25.00
N LEU A 853 -13.41 23.93 -25.99
CA LEU A 853 -12.36 22.92 -25.83
C LEU A 853 -10.95 23.53 -25.97
N ASP A 854 -10.04 23.20 -25.05
CA ASP A 854 -8.62 23.58 -25.15
C ASP A 854 -7.97 22.94 -26.39
N SER A 855 -6.89 23.54 -26.88
CA SER A 855 -6.08 23.14 -28.03
C SER A 855 -5.68 21.65 -28.04
N VAL A 856 -5.29 21.09 -26.90
CA VAL A 856 -4.95 19.66 -26.76
C VAL A 856 -6.17 18.76 -27.00
N PHE A 857 -7.33 19.19 -26.50
CA PHE A 857 -8.60 18.48 -26.64
C PHE A 857 -9.16 18.61 -28.07
N ARG A 858 -8.94 19.75 -28.74
CA ARG A 858 -9.27 19.96 -30.16
C ARG A 858 -8.50 19.03 -31.09
N ASN A 859 -7.19 18.91 -30.90
CA ASN A 859 -6.34 18.07 -31.75
C ASN A 859 -6.66 16.58 -31.57
N GLY A 860 -6.94 16.14 -30.34
CA GLY A 860 -7.27 14.74 -30.04
C GLY A 860 -8.71 14.32 -30.38
N LEU A 861 -9.67 15.25 -30.51
CA LEU A 861 -11.03 14.90 -30.93
C LEU A 861 -11.22 14.88 -32.45
N THR A 862 -10.36 15.54 -33.22
CA THR A 862 -10.51 15.64 -34.68
C THR A 862 -10.58 14.27 -35.39
N PRO A 863 -9.80 13.24 -35.01
CA PRO A 863 -9.94 11.89 -35.58
C PRO A 863 -11.20 11.16 -35.11
N VAL A 864 -11.62 11.33 -33.85
CA VAL A 864 -12.86 10.77 -33.28
C VAL A 864 -14.09 11.32 -34.01
N VAL A 865 -14.07 12.63 -34.28
CA VAL A 865 -15.07 13.37 -35.07
C VAL A 865 -15.25 12.70 -36.43
N ALA A 866 -14.16 12.45 -37.15
CA ALA A 866 -14.19 11.80 -38.45
C ALA A 866 -14.70 10.34 -38.37
N ALA A 867 -14.26 9.57 -37.37
CA ALA A 867 -14.68 8.19 -37.18
C ALA A 867 -16.17 8.05 -36.82
N VAL A 868 -16.71 8.94 -35.98
CA VAL A 868 -18.14 8.94 -35.65
C VAL A 868 -18.98 9.45 -36.83
N GLN A 869 -18.49 10.42 -37.60
CA GLN A 869 -19.15 10.85 -38.84
C GLN A 869 -19.20 9.74 -39.89
N GLU A 870 -18.14 8.92 -39.99
CA GLU A 870 -18.12 7.72 -40.85
C GLU A 870 -19.17 6.67 -40.41
N TRP A 871 -19.48 6.58 -39.11
CA TRP A 871 -20.47 5.61 -38.59
C TRP A 871 -21.91 6.07 -38.66
N VAL A 872 -22.15 7.39 -38.62
CA VAL A 872 -23.51 7.95 -38.55
C VAL A 872 -24.02 8.41 -39.93
N GLY A 873 -23.14 8.59 -40.92
CA GLY A 873 -23.51 9.05 -42.27
C GLY A 873 -23.94 10.53 -42.30
N ASP A 874 -23.97 11.13 -43.50
CA ASP A 874 -24.40 12.53 -43.68
C ASP A 874 -25.88 12.70 -43.28
N VAL A 875 -26.12 13.43 -42.19
CA VAL A 875 -27.46 13.76 -41.73
C VAL A 875 -27.92 15.03 -42.47
N ALA A 876 -28.77 14.87 -43.47
CA ALA A 876 -29.47 15.97 -44.11
C ALA A 876 -30.58 16.50 -43.18
N ASP A 877 -30.61 17.82 -43.00
CA ASP A 877 -31.74 18.54 -42.42
C ASP A 877 -32.93 18.43 -43.38
N ASP A 878 -33.96 17.65 -43.04
CA ASP A 878 -35.38 18.00 -43.26
C ASP A 878 -36.37 16.98 -42.67
N ALA A 879 -37.16 17.50 -41.73
CA ALA A 879 -38.52 17.20 -41.25
C ALA A 879 -39.15 15.78 -41.15
N ASP A 880 -39.76 15.62 -39.95
CA ASP A 880 -40.99 14.91 -39.56
C ASP A 880 -41.05 13.38 -39.49
N VAL A 881 -40.71 12.82 -38.32
CA VAL A 881 -41.36 11.60 -37.78
C VAL A 881 -41.45 11.66 -36.24
N HIS A 882 -42.65 11.48 -35.70
CA HIS A 882 -42.86 11.16 -34.28
C HIS A 882 -42.62 9.67 -34.03
N ARG A 883 -41.53 9.34 -33.31
CA ARG A 883 -41.31 8.09 -32.57
C ARG A 883 -40.16 8.34 -31.58
N LEU A 884 -40.14 7.67 -30.43
CA LEU A 884 -39.14 7.87 -29.37
C LEU A 884 -37.71 7.56 -29.90
N GLU A 885 -37.02 8.59 -30.39
CA GLU A 885 -35.70 8.50 -31.02
C GLU A 885 -34.71 9.42 -30.29
N ILE A 886 -33.63 8.83 -29.77
CA ILE A 886 -32.42 9.58 -29.44
C ILE A 886 -31.71 9.85 -30.78
N GLY A 887 -32.06 10.95 -31.45
CA GLY A 887 -31.36 11.41 -32.65
C GLY A 887 -30.03 12.06 -32.27
N TYR A 888 -28.90 11.46 -32.65
CA TYR A 888 -27.57 12.05 -32.54
C TYR A 888 -27.36 13.09 -33.65
N GLY A 889 -27.78 14.34 -33.44
CA GLY A 889 -27.35 15.47 -34.26
C GLY A 889 -26.04 16.06 -33.73
N MET A 890 -24.90 15.40 -33.99
CA MET A 890 -23.59 15.92 -33.57
C MET A 890 -23.05 16.88 -34.63
N LEU A 891 -23.35 18.18 -34.49
CA LEU A 891 -22.77 19.21 -35.35
C LEU A 891 -21.34 19.51 -34.85
N LEU A 892 -20.39 18.73 -35.36
CA LEU A 892 -18.98 18.84 -35.01
C LEU A 892 -18.35 20.00 -35.76
N SER A 893 -18.07 21.07 -35.02
CA SER A 893 -17.21 22.15 -35.49
C SER A 893 -15.83 21.97 -34.88
N ALA A 894 -14.77 22.29 -35.64
CA ALA A 894 -13.38 22.34 -35.16
C ALA A 894 -13.16 23.26 -33.94
N LYS A 895 -14.18 24.02 -33.52
CA LYS A 895 -14.12 25.01 -32.44
C LYS A 895 -15.02 24.71 -31.23
N ALA A 896 -16.05 23.85 -31.34
CA ALA A 896 -16.98 23.56 -30.24
C ALA A 896 -17.74 22.24 -30.43
N LEU A 897 -18.07 21.56 -29.33
CA LEU A 897 -18.99 20.41 -29.31
C LEU A 897 -20.38 20.90 -28.90
N ARG A 898 -21.38 20.72 -29.79
CA ARG A 898 -22.76 21.15 -29.56
C ARG A 898 -23.67 19.93 -29.42
N PHE A 899 -24.43 19.86 -28.33
CA PHE A 899 -25.40 18.77 -28.08
C PHE A 899 -26.83 19.30 -28.19
N ARG A 900 -27.71 18.56 -28.88
CA ARG A 900 -29.15 18.86 -28.99
C ARG A 900 -29.97 17.69 -28.42
N VAL A 901 -30.86 17.97 -27.47
CA VAL A 901 -31.79 16.99 -26.86
C VAL A 901 -33.21 17.26 -27.41
N LEU A 902 -33.81 16.27 -28.09
CA LEU A 902 -35.04 16.47 -28.89
C LEU A 902 -36.37 16.07 -28.22
N GLY A 903 -36.37 15.40 -27.06
CA GLY A 903 -37.60 15.14 -26.26
C GLY A 903 -37.72 13.69 -25.74
N ILE A 904 -38.55 13.46 -24.70
CA ILE A 904 -38.73 12.18 -23.99
C ILE A 904 -40.24 11.90 -23.84
N ASP A 905 -40.73 10.73 -24.29
CA ASP A 905 -42.05 10.22 -23.88
C ASP A 905 -41.96 9.25 -22.71
N ARG A 906 -42.98 9.30 -21.83
CA ARG A 906 -43.12 8.51 -20.61
C ARG A 906 -43.22 7.00 -20.89
N ILE A 907 -42.29 6.22 -20.34
CA ILE A 907 -42.62 4.87 -19.87
C ILE A 907 -43.29 5.03 -18.51
N ALA A 908 -44.56 4.63 -18.41
CA ALA A 908 -45.27 4.58 -17.15
C ALA A 908 -44.64 3.53 -16.23
N LEU A 909 -43.64 3.92 -15.44
CA LEU A 909 -43.31 3.22 -14.22
C LEU A 909 -44.52 3.40 -13.28
N GLN A 910 -45.23 2.30 -12.99
CA GLN A 910 -46.19 2.29 -11.91
C GLN A 910 -45.46 2.72 -10.63
N SER A 911 -45.68 3.96 -10.21
CA SER A 911 -45.34 4.36 -8.87
C SER A 911 -46.12 3.45 -7.94
N ARG A 912 -45.44 2.65 -7.11
CA ARG A 912 -46.05 2.21 -5.84
C ARG A 912 -46.22 3.46 -4.97
N LYS A 913 -47.27 4.22 -5.25
CA LYS A 913 -47.83 5.17 -4.30
C LYS A 913 -48.27 4.35 -3.10
N ARG A 914 -47.64 4.63 -1.96
CA ARG A 914 -48.20 4.33 -0.63
C ARG A 914 -49.64 4.83 -0.63
N GLN A 915 -50.60 3.93 -0.56
CA GLN A 915 -51.96 4.26 -0.14
C GLN A 915 -51.89 4.73 1.32
N TRP A 916 -51.93 6.04 1.52
CA TRP A 916 -52.46 6.60 2.74
C TRP A 916 -53.96 6.79 2.50
N LYS A 917 -54.78 6.13 3.32
CA LYS A 917 -56.21 6.43 3.40
C LYS A 917 -56.36 7.87 3.88
N GLN A 918 -57.02 8.69 3.07
CA GLN A 918 -57.76 9.86 3.54
C GLN A 918 -59.00 9.34 4.28
N ASP A 919 -59.19 9.79 5.51
CA ASP A 919 -60.51 10.11 6.03
C ASP A 919 -60.47 11.58 6.48
N GLU A 920 -61.56 12.26 6.20
CA GLU A 920 -61.77 13.70 6.14
C GLU A 920 -61.75 14.40 7.52
N ALA A 921 -61.26 15.64 7.56
CA ALA A 921 -61.91 16.78 8.26
C ALA A 921 -61.10 18.07 8.04
N SER A 922 -61.65 18.91 7.15
CA SER A 922 -61.80 20.38 7.25
C SER A 922 -60.80 21.23 8.04
N ASP A 923 -60.21 22.15 7.28
CA ASP A 923 -60.09 23.61 7.51
C ASP A 923 -58.70 24.27 7.62
N PRO A 924 -58.59 25.50 7.07
CA PRO A 924 -57.38 26.06 6.48
C PRO A 924 -56.72 27.10 7.40
N GLU A 925 -55.42 27.35 7.23
CA GLU A 925 -54.84 28.70 7.31
C GLU A 925 -53.31 28.70 7.15
N PHE A 926 -52.83 29.81 6.58
CA PHE A 926 -51.44 30.26 6.37
C PHE A 926 -50.67 29.76 5.15
N GLN A 927 -50.96 30.45 4.04
CA GLN A 927 -49.97 30.89 3.05
C GLN A 927 -49.06 31.99 3.63
N ASP A 928 -47.95 32.21 2.91
CA ASP A 928 -46.96 33.30 2.98
C ASP A 928 -45.74 33.12 3.91
N ALA A 929 -44.58 32.83 3.29
CA ALA A 929 -43.57 33.86 3.03
C ALA A 929 -42.31 33.22 2.41
N ALA A 930 -42.04 33.60 1.16
CA ALA A 930 -40.75 33.45 0.52
C ALA A 930 -39.77 34.55 1.00
N ASP A 931 -38.49 34.27 0.79
CA ASP A 931 -37.33 35.16 0.82
C ASP A 931 -36.73 35.56 2.19
N LEU A 932 -35.55 34.99 2.49
CA LEU A 932 -34.36 35.73 2.94
C LEU A 932 -33.09 34.83 2.90
N GLN A 933 -32.24 35.16 1.94
CA GLN A 933 -30.78 35.02 1.79
C GLN A 933 -29.93 34.18 2.77
N ALA A 934 -29.18 33.26 2.15
CA ALA A 934 -27.72 33.09 2.23
C ALA A 934 -27.01 33.21 3.58
N GLU A 935 -26.54 32.08 4.12
CA GLU A 935 -25.20 31.95 4.73
C GLU A 935 -24.70 30.50 4.70
N ALA A 936 -23.38 30.36 4.72
CA ALA A 936 -22.58 29.18 4.44
C ALA A 936 -22.72 28.04 5.47
N GLY A 937 -22.48 26.80 5.04
CA GLY A 937 -22.25 25.69 5.95
C GLY A 937 -22.20 24.33 5.27
N LEU A 938 -20.99 23.90 4.90
CA LEU A 938 -20.66 22.53 4.48
C LEU A 938 -20.76 21.58 5.66
N ASP A 939 -21.47 20.45 5.51
CA ASP A 939 -21.33 19.28 6.39
C ASP A 939 -21.46 18.00 5.56
N GLU A 940 -20.32 17.43 5.17
CA GLU A 940 -20.21 16.12 4.50
C GLU A 940 -19.76 15.09 5.55
N GLY A 941 -20.73 14.37 6.13
CA GLY A 941 -20.51 13.22 6.99
C GLY A 941 -20.14 11.96 6.17
N SER A 942 -18.96 11.41 6.44
CA SER A 942 -18.47 10.16 5.85
C SER A 942 -18.56 9.03 6.88
N ASP A 943 -19.67 8.30 6.85
CA ASP A 943 -19.85 7.02 7.55
C ASP A 943 -19.36 5.85 6.70
N SER A 944 -18.55 4.98 7.30
CA SER A 944 -18.47 3.57 6.91
C SER A 944 -18.03 2.72 8.11
N GLN A 945 -19.03 2.11 8.75
CA GLN A 945 -18.89 0.97 9.65
C GLN A 945 -18.86 -0.33 8.83
N GLU A 946 -17.99 -1.27 9.18
CA GLU A 946 -18.19 -2.71 8.96
C GLU A 946 -17.81 -3.44 10.27
N SER A 947 -18.77 -4.23 10.75
CA SER A 947 -18.88 -5.09 11.94
C SER A 947 -19.54 -6.38 11.40
N LEU A 948 -19.31 -7.64 11.76
CA LEU A 948 -18.70 -8.37 12.88
C LEU A 948 -18.51 -9.84 12.40
N ALA A 949 -17.92 -10.69 13.26
CA ALA A 949 -18.29 -12.09 13.54
C ALA A 949 -17.11 -13.08 13.62
N SER A 950 -17.20 -13.84 14.71
CA SER A 950 -16.37 -14.88 15.28
C SER A 950 -16.55 -16.25 14.61
N ASP A 951 -15.57 -17.14 14.81
CA ASP A 951 -15.85 -18.55 15.08
C ASP A 951 -14.85 -19.10 16.11
N ALA A 952 -15.37 -19.96 16.95
CA ALA A 952 -14.76 -20.54 18.13
C ALA A 952 -13.90 -21.77 17.79
N GLU A 953 -12.78 -21.90 18.50
CA GLU A 953 -12.26 -23.19 18.94
C GLU A 953 -11.41 -22.96 20.19
N THR A 954 -11.52 -23.93 21.08
CA THR A 954 -11.27 -23.97 22.52
C THR A 954 -9.80 -23.79 22.94
N ASP A 955 -9.58 -23.19 24.12
CA ASP A 955 -8.73 -23.80 25.15
C ASP A 955 -8.97 -23.12 26.51
N ALA A 956 -9.43 -23.96 27.44
CA ALA A 956 -9.69 -23.64 28.83
C ALA A 956 -8.39 -23.39 29.60
N VAL A 957 -8.44 -22.46 30.57
CA VAL A 957 -7.88 -22.57 31.93
C VAL A 957 -7.86 -21.15 32.56
N LEU A 958 -8.37 -21.07 33.79
CA LEU A 958 -8.51 -19.95 34.74
C LEU A 958 -9.91 -19.30 34.82
N GLU A 959 -10.81 -19.99 35.52
CA GLU A 959 -11.84 -19.34 36.35
C GLU A 959 -11.20 -18.82 37.65
N ALA A 960 -11.53 -17.59 38.04
CA ALA A 960 -12.21 -17.25 39.31
C ALA A 960 -12.06 -15.74 39.62
N GLU A 961 -13.18 -15.13 40.02
CA GLU A 961 -13.33 -13.84 40.71
C GLU A 961 -13.30 -12.54 39.88
N GLU A 962 -14.49 -12.06 39.47
CA GLU A 962 -15.14 -10.83 39.97
C GLU A 962 -16.42 -10.57 39.15
N ALA A 963 -17.58 -10.64 39.81
CA ALA A 963 -18.88 -10.44 39.21
C ALA A 963 -19.20 -8.94 39.07
N ALA A 964 -19.10 -8.40 37.86
CA ALA A 964 -19.69 -7.13 37.46
C ALA A 964 -20.76 -7.38 36.38
N CYS A 965 -21.94 -6.76 36.53
CA CYS A 965 -23.10 -6.93 35.65
C CYS A 965 -22.77 -6.59 34.18
N VAL A 966 -22.59 -7.62 33.35
CA VAL A 966 -22.46 -7.52 31.89
C VAL A 966 -23.86 -7.54 31.27
N LEU A 967 -24.17 -6.54 30.42
CA LEU A 967 -25.36 -6.54 29.58
C LEU A 967 -25.24 -7.61 28.47
N PRO A 968 -26.33 -8.28 28.03
CA PRO A 968 -26.27 -9.37 27.05
C PRO A 968 -25.73 -8.95 25.68
N GLU A 969 -25.07 -9.91 25.02
CA GLU A 969 -24.48 -9.80 23.67
C GLU A 969 -25.52 -9.52 22.55
N ASP A 970 -26.82 -9.65 22.82
CA ASP A 970 -27.91 -9.35 21.86
C ASP A 970 -28.43 -7.90 21.93
N CYS A 971 -27.86 -7.05 22.79
CA CYS A 971 -27.99 -5.60 22.63
C CYS A 971 -26.79 -5.10 21.82
N PRO A 972 -26.92 -4.81 20.50
CA PRO A 972 -25.87 -4.05 19.83
C PRO A 972 -25.75 -2.76 20.60
N ALA A 973 -24.53 -2.49 21.09
CA ALA A 973 -24.14 -1.21 21.67
C ALA A 973 -24.55 -0.14 20.66
N GLY A 974 -25.74 0.43 20.87
CA GLY A 974 -26.22 1.50 20.01
C GLY A 974 -25.24 2.63 20.21
N GLU A 975 -24.57 3.05 19.15
CA GLU A 975 -23.84 4.32 19.12
C GLU A 975 -24.72 5.37 19.82
N ALA A 976 -24.16 6.13 20.77
CA ALA A 976 -24.80 7.39 21.11
C ALA A 976 -25.03 8.11 19.78
N ASP A 977 -26.25 8.56 19.49
CA ASP A 977 -26.53 9.27 18.25
C ASP A 977 -25.46 10.37 18.11
N GLY A 978 -24.72 10.36 17.00
CA GLY A 978 -23.63 11.31 16.72
C GLY A 978 -24.14 12.72 16.41
N GLY A 979 -25.20 13.17 17.06
CA GLY A 979 -25.72 14.52 16.94
C GLY A 979 -24.93 15.47 17.84
N THR A 980 -24.63 16.66 17.35
CA THR A 980 -23.90 17.71 18.10
C THR A 980 -24.60 18.16 19.40
N ASN A 981 -25.83 17.73 19.62
CA ASN A 981 -26.69 18.04 20.77
C ASN A 981 -26.92 16.84 21.71
N VAL A 982 -26.41 15.64 21.40
CA VAL A 982 -26.71 14.43 22.19
C VAL A 982 -25.88 14.41 23.47
N VAL A 983 -26.54 14.23 24.60
CA VAL A 983 -25.89 14.13 25.91
C VAL A 983 -25.56 12.65 26.16
N ALA A 984 -24.31 12.28 25.89
CA ALA A 984 -23.84 10.90 25.92
C ALA A 984 -23.99 10.25 27.30
N GLU A 985 -23.83 11.02 28.39
CA GLU A 985 -23.96 10.54 29.77
C GLU A 985 -25.37 10.05 30.13
N TYR A 986 -26.40 10.53 29.44
CA TYR A 986 -27.81 10.20 29.71
C TYR A 986 -28.51 9.49 28.54
N SER A 987 -27.77 9.12 27.50
CA SER A 987 -28.28 8.38 26.34
C SER A 987 -27.95 6.91 26.48
N ASN A 988 -28.97 6.05 26.43
CA ASN A 988 -28.82 4.60 26.61
C ASN A 988 -29.25 3.83 25.35
N GLY A 989 -29.28 2.50 25.44
CA GLY A 989 -29.66 1.62 24.34
C GLY A 989 -31.13 1.71 23.92
N TYR A 990 -31.98 2.42 24.67
CA TYR A 990 -33.42 2.55 24.43
C TYR A 990 -33.84 3.98 24.06
N PHE A 991 -33.30 4.97 24.76
CA PHE A 991 -33.61 6.39 24.61
C PHE A 991 -32.34 7.21 24.35
N SER A 992 -32.46 8.30 23.57
CA SER A 992 -31.42 9.32 23.40
C SER A 992 -31.91 10.67 23.92
N LEU A 993 -31.03 11.39 24.62
CA LEU A 993 -31.31 12.71 25.18
C LEU A 993 -30.52 13.78 24.42
N GLU A 994 -31.22 14.79 23.92
CA GLU A 994 -30.71 15.87 23.10
C GLU A 994 -30.89 17.22 23.81
N ASP A 995 -29.80 17.93 24.09
CA ASP A 995 -29.76 19.27 24.68
C ASP A 995 -29.50 20.34 23.61
N TYR A 996 -30.53 21.12 23.28
CA TYR A 996 -30.45 22.19 22.29
C TYR A 996 -29.98 23.53 22.90
N VAL A 997 -29.93 23.64 24.24
CA VAL A 997 -29.52 24.86 24.96
C VAL A 997 -28.01 25.05 24.86
N ARG A 998 -27.23 23.97 25.01
CA ARG A 998 -25.75 23.99 24.94
C ARG A 998 -25.15 24.59 23.66
N ARG A 999 -25.94 24.64 22.58
CA ARG A 999 -25.51 25.13 21.25
C ARG A 999 -26.26 26.38 20.79
N ARG A 1000 -27.06 27.01 21.66
CA ARG A 1000 -27.94 28.16 21.34
C ARG A 1000 -28.89 27.90 20.15
N LYS A 1001 -29.25 26.64 19.90
CA LYS A 1001 -30.19 26.25 18.83
C LYS A 1001 -31.65 26.20 19.32
N GLY A 1002 -31.89 26.31 20.63
CA GLY A 1002 -33.19 26.36 21.27
C GLY A 1002 -33.08 26.52 22.79
N ASP A 1003 -34.20 26.51 23.50
CA ASP A 1003 -34.33 26.68 24.96
C ASP A 1003 -34.82 25.41 25.69
N HIS A 1004 -34.84 24.27 25.00
CA HIS A 1004 -35.40 23.02 25.48
C HIS A 1004 -34.44 21.83 25.33
N VAL A 1005 -34.68 20.81 26.14
CA VAL A 1005 -34.06 19.49 26.06
C VAL A 1005 -35.12 18.49 25.61
N LYS A 1006 -34.72 17.51 24.79
CA LYS A 1006 -35.64 16.53 24.19
C LYS A 1006 -35.14 15.11 24.42
N ILE A 1007 -36.01 14.22 24.87
CA ILE A 1007 -35.74 12.77 24.90
C ILE A 1007 -36.49 12.07 23.77
N ARG A 1008 -35.81 11.16 23.08
CA ARG A 1008 -36.34 10.40 21.94
C ARG A 1008 -36.22 8.91 22.19
N LEU A 1009 -37.25 8.17 21.78
CA LEU A 1009 -37.17 6.72 21.67
C LEU A 1009 -36.35 6.36 20.42
N ARG A 1010 -35.40 5.43 20.53
CA ARG A 1010 -34.59 5.05 19.37
C ARG A 1010 -35.46 4.34 18.30
N PRO A 1011 -35.22 4.59 17.00
CA PRO A 1011 -36.04 4.05 15.90
C PRO A 1011 -36.25 2.53 15.95
N ARG A 1012 -35.23 1.76 16.38
CA ARG A 1012 -35.35 0.29 16.47
C ARG A 1012 -36.42 -0.20 17.46
N TRP A 1013 -36.75 0.62 18.46
CA TRP A 1013 -37.77 0.30 19.46
C TRP A 1013 -39.13 0.90 19.12
N CYS A 1014 -39.25 1.53 17.95
CA CYS A 1014 -40.48 2.13 17.46
C CYS A 1014 -41.39 1.09 16.76
N CYS A 1015 -41.59 -0.06 17.41
CA CYS A 1015 -42.48 -1.14 16.98
C CYS A 1015 -43.49 -1.49 18.10
N ALA A 1016 -44.46 -2.34 17.78
CA ALA A 1016 -45.52 -2.73 18.71
C ALA A 1016 -44.98 -3.52 19.91
N LEU A 1017 -45.74 -3.52 21.02
CA LEU A 1017 -45.49 -4.43 22.14
C LEU A 1017 -45.68 -5.88 21.66
N PRO A 1018 -44.88 -6.85 22.13
CA PRO A 1018 -43.87 -6.75 23.19
C PRO A 1018 -42.45 -6.38 22.71
N GLU A 1019 -42.22 -6.31 21.39
CA GLU A 1019 -40.90 -6.13 20.78
C GLU A 1019 -40.35 -4.70 20.99
N GLY A 1020 -41.22 -3.69 20.95
CA GLY A 1020 -40.89 -2.27 21.12
C GLY A 1020 -41.84 -1.49 22.04
N LEU A 1021 -41.75 -0.16 22.02
CA LEU A 1021 -42.47 0.77 22.91
C LEU A 1021 -43.51 1.65 22.19
N GLY A 1022 -43.89 1.32 20.95
CA GLY A 1022 -44.90 2.04 20.15
C GLY A 1022 -44.29 2.88 19.00
N ARG A 1023 -44.94 3.96 18.57
CA ARG A 1023 -44.51 4.77 17.40
C ARG A 1023 -43.40 5.80 17.73
N SER A 1024 -42.62 6.19 16.71
CA SER A 1024 -41.47 7.11 16.79
C SER A 1024 -41.79 8.58 17.07
N GLU A 1025 -43.05 8.98 16.89
CA GLU A 1025 -43.51 10.37 17.10
C GLU A 1025 -43.61 10.76 18.58
N MET A 1026 -43.37 9.82 19.49
CA MET A 1026 -43.51 10.03 20.93
C MET A 1026 -42.19 10.40 21.58
N SER A 1027 -41.69 11.59 21.26
CA SER A 1027 -40.60 12.26 21.99
C SER A 1027 -41.16 13.23 23.04
N LYS A 1028 -40.42 13.49 24.11
CA LYS A 1028 -40.79 14.53 25.09
C LYS A 1028 -39.76 15.65 25.06
N SER A 1029 -40.24 16.88 24.82
CA SER A 1029 -39.44 18.10 24.95
C SER A 1029 -39.84 18.84 26.21
N VAL A 1030 -38.86 19.43 26.89
CA VAL A 1030 -39.03 20.19 28.13
C VAL A 1030 -38.16 21.44 28.04
N THR A 1031 -38.75 22.62 28.24
CA THR A 1031 -38.04 23.91 28.27
C THR A 1031 -37.24 24.02 29.57
N VAL A 1032 -35.95 24.35 29.48
CA VAL A 1032 -35.02 24.32 30.64
C VAL A 1032 -35.39 25.36 31.70
N ARG A 1033 -35.78 26.56 31.26
CA ARG A 1033 -36.10 27.70 32.15
C ARG A 1033 -37.28 27.44 33.09
N ASP A 1034 -38.11 26.46 32.77
CA ASP A 1034 -39.27 26.11 33.59
C ASP A 1034 -38.90 25.31 34.85
N TYR A 1035 -37.70 24.73 34.89
CA TYR A 1035 -37.31 23.77 35.93
C TYR A 1035 -35.92 24.02 36.53
N ASP A 1036 -34.99 24.60 35.76
CA ASP A 1036 -33.61 24.84 36.21
C ASP A 1036 -33.30 26.35 36.30
N CYS A 1037 -32.67 26.77 37.41
CA CYS A 1037 -32.27 28.16 37.63
C CYS A 1037 -31.07 28.59 36.75
N ASN A 1038 -30.23 27.63 36.34
CA ASN A 1038 -29.08 27.86 35.47
C ASN A 1038 -29.25 27.14 34.13
N PRO A 1039 -29.49 27.87 33.01
CA PRO A 1039 -29.66 27.27 31.69
C PRO A 1039 -28.43 26.49 31.18
N ASP A 1040 -27.22 26.83 31.65
CA ASP A 1040 -25.97 26.20 31.23
C ASP A 1040 -25.73 24.84 31.92
N SER A 1041 -26.58 24.47 32.89
CA SER A 1041 -26.51 23.20 33.62
C SER A 1041 -27.91 22.66 33.98
N PRO A 1042 -28.68 22.13 33.02
CA PRO A 1042 -30.10 21.77 33.18
C PRO A 1042 -30.31 20.40 33.87
N GLN A 1043 -29.88 20.30 35.14
CA GLN A 1043 -29.86 19.04 35.89
C GLN A 1043 -31.27 18.50 36.20
N ILE A 1044 -32.19 19.35 36.65
CA ILE A 1044 -33.57 18.94 36.98
C ILE A 1044 -34.32 18.52 35.70
N THR A 1045 -34.10 19.24 34.60
CA THR A 1045 -34.66 18.91 33.28
C THR A 1045 -34.22 17.52 32.81
N TYR A 1046 -32.96 17.14 33.02
CA TYR A 1046 -32.48 15.78 32.69
C TYR A 1046 -33.15 14.69 33.51
N LEU A 1047 -33.27 14.88 34.83
CA LEU A 1047 -33.94 13.92 35.73
C LEU A 1047 -35.42 13.75 35.36
N LEU A 1048 -36.09 14.85 35.02
CA LEU A 1048 -37.49 14.85 34.60
C LEU A 1048 -37.72 14.05 33.32
N LEU A 1049 -36.84 14.18 32.32
CA LEU A 1049 -36.90 13.41 31.08
C LEU A 1049 -36.57 11.92 31.28
N ARG A 1050 -35.65 11.59 32.20
CA ARG A 1050 -35.38 10.20 32.61
C ARG A 1050 -36.58 9.56 33.30
N ALA A 1051 -37.26 10.29 34.19
CA ALA A 1051 -38.51 9.85 34.82
C ALA A 1051 -39.60 9.55 33.79
N TRP A 1052 -39.71 10.39 32.74
CA TRP A 1052 -40.62 10.15 31.63
C TRP A 1052 -40.30 8.83 30.88
N ALA A 1053 -39.03 8.57 30.59
CA ALA A 1053 -38.59 7.33 29.94
C ALA A 1053 -38.88 6.08 30.79
N LEU A 1054 -38.67 6.14 32.10
CA LEU A 1054 -39.01 5.07 33.04
C LEU A 1054 -40.52 4.80 33.10
N GLY A 1055 -41.33 5.86 33.17
CA GLY A 1055 -42.78 5.75 33.13
C GLY A 1055 -43.28 5.12 31.83
N ARG A 1056 -42.63 5.45 30.71
CA ARG A 1056 -42.98 4.91 29.40
C ARG A 1056 -42.62 3.43 29.26
N SER A 1057 -41.48 3.03 29.79
CA SER A 1057 -40.97 1.65 29.74
C SER A 1057 -41.60 0.71 30.77
N ASN A 1058 -42.37 1.25 31.73
CA ASN A 1058 -43.15 0.47 32.71
C ASN A 1058 -44.41 -0.19 32.10
N ARG A 1059 -44.21 -1.00 31.05
CA ARG A 1059 -45.26 -1.78 30.39
C ARG A 1059 -45.03 -3.26 30.69
N PRO A 1060 -45.97 -3.97 31.34
CA PRO A 1060 -45.79 -5.38 31.71
C PRO A 1060 -45.37 -6.26 30.54
N ALA A 1061 -46.01 -6.09 29.38
CA ALA A 1061 -45.69 -6.84 28.17
C ALA A 1061 -44.27 -6.56 27.61
N TRP A 1062 -43.71 -5.38 27.85
CA TRP A 1062 -42.36 -5.02 27.38
C TRP A 1062 -41.27 -5.50 28.34
N LEU A 1063 -41.48 -5.30 29.64
CA LEU A 1063 -40.54 -5.70 30.69
C LEU A 1063 -40.48 -7.23 30.86
N ALA A 1064 -41.59 -7.93 30.66
CA ALA A 1064 -41.64 -9.40 30.73
C ALA A 1064 -41.11 -10.09 29.46
N HIS A 1065 -40.90 -9.36 28.36
CA HIS A 1065 -40.46 -9.95 27.10
C HIS A 1065 -39.02 -10.47 27.17
N VAL A 1066 -38.13 -9.74 27.86
CA VAL A 1066 -36.71 -10.04 27.97
C VAL A 1066 -36.25 -9.67 29.39
N PRO A 1067 -35.71 -10.60 30.20
CA PRO A 1067 -35.33 -10.36 31.60
C PRO A 1067 -34.42 -9.14 31.81
N GLU A 1068 -33.61 -8.80 30.82
CA GLU A 1068 -32.63 -7.72 30.90
C GLU A 1068 -33.25 -6.35 30.73
N ARG A 1069 -34.45 -6.25 30.15
CA ARG A 1069 -35.25 -5.01 30.17
C ARG A 1069 -35.71 -4.69 31.57
N ARG A 1070 -36.09 -5.71 32.34
CA ARG A 1070 -36.43 -5.56 33.77
C ARG A 1070 -35.21 -5.13 34.58
N ARG A 1071 -34.06 -5.80 34.38
CA ARG A 1071 -32.80 -5.41 35.05
C ARG A 1071 -32.36 -3.97 34.72
N TRP A 1072 -32.45 -3.57 33.45
CA TRP A 1072 -32.16 -2.19 33.04
C TRP A 1072 -33.13 -1.20 33.70
N TRP A 1073 -34.43 -1.51 33.71
CA TRP A 1073 -35.45 -0.64 34.31
C TRP A 1073 -35.24 -0.45 35.82
N ASP A 1074 -34.93 -1.54 36.54
CA ASP A 1074 -34.66 -1.51 37.98
C ASP A 1074 -33.36 -0.71 38.28
N ALA A 1075 -32.31 -0.89 37.48
CA ALA A 1075 -31.06 -0.14 37.62
C ALA A 1075 -31.25 1.37 37.35
N GLU A 1076 -31.95 1.73 36.27
CA GLU A 1076 -32.21 3.13 35.91
C GLU A 1076 -33.10 3.82 36.94
N LEU A 1077 -34.05 3.10 37.56
CA LEU A 1077 -34.86 3.61 38.66
C LEU A 1077 -34.01 3.94 39.90
N LEU A 1078 -33.11 3.03 40.28
CA LEU A 1078 -32.19 3.25 41.41
C LEU A 1078 -31.23 4.42 41.14
N ASP A 1079 -30.72 4.53 39.92
CA ASP A 1079 -29.88 5.65 39.49
C ASP A 1079 -30.63 6.97 39.58
N LEU A 1080 -31.88 7.02 39.10
CA LEU A 1080 -32.70 8.21 39.17
C LEU A 1080 -33.00 8.62 40.63
N GLN A 1081 -33.35 7.67 41.51
CA GLN A 1081 -33.58 7.94 42.94
C GLN A 1081 -32.32 8.50 43.63
N ARG A 1082 -31.16 7.94 43.31
CA ARG A 1082 -29.87 8.39 43.83
C ARG A 1082 -29.52 9.79 43.34
N ASP A 1083 -29.74 10.09 42.07
CA ASP A 1083 -29.46 11.41 41.50
C ASP A 1083 -30.43 12.48 42.01
N ILE A 1084 -31.70 12.16 42.22
CA ILE A 1084 -32.67 13.07 42.88
C ILE A 1084 -32.22 13.34 44.33
N SER A 1085 -31.77 12.32 45.05
CA SER A 1085 -31.30 12.49 46.44
C SER A 1085 -30.04 13.37 46.53
N ARG A 1086 -29.18 13.36 45.51
CA ARG A 1086 -27.98 14.21 45.43
C ARG A 1086 -28.27 15.70 45.26
N LEU A 1087 -29.48 16.08 44.82
CA LEU A 1087 -29.89 17.49 44.74
C LEU A 1087 -30.05 18.14 46.13
N GLY A 1088 -30.10 17.35 47.21
CA GLY A 1088 -30.12 17.86 48.58
C GLY A 1088 -31.46 18.49 49.02
N ALA A 1089 -32.51 18.39 48.20
CA ALA A 1089 -33.83 18.89 48.52
C ALA A 1089 -34.57 18.00 49.54
N PRO A 1090 -35.45 18.57 50.39
CA PRO A 1090 -36.13 17.82 51.44
C PRO A 1090 -37.01 16.69 50.88
N ALA A 1091 -37.04 15.57 51.62
CA ALA A 1091 -37.87 14.39 51.33
C ALA A 1091 -37.61 13.65 50.00
N GLY A 1092 -36.41 13.76 49.41
CA GLY A 1092 -36.08 13.05 48.17
C GLY A 1092 -36.82 13.61 46.95
N THR A 1093 -37.07 14.91 46.96
CA THR A 1093 -37.67 15.68 45.87
C THR A 1093 -36.59 16.34 45.01
N THR A 1094 -36.98 16.93 43.88
CA THR A 1094 -36.06 17.70 43.02
C THR A 1094 -35.84 19.14 43.48
N GLY A 1095 -36.59 19.61 44.49
CA GLY A 1095 -36.59 21.01 44.91
C GLY A 1095 -37.45 21.92 44.02
N CYS A 1096 -38.03 21.39 42.94
CA CYS A 1096 -38.94 22.10 42.05
C CYS A 1096 -40.34 21.44 42.07
N ALA A 1097 -41.31 22.08 42.70
CA ALA A 1097 -42.67 21.53 42.86
C ALA A 1097 -43.35 21.13 41.54
N ARG A 1098 -43.06 21.87 40.46
CA ARG A 1098 -43.57 21.57 39.11
C ARG A 1098 -42.93 20.32 38.51
N ALA A 1099 -41.62 20.11 38.69
CA ALA A 1099 -40.94 18.89 38.27
C ALA A 1099 -41.42 17.68 39.11
N ASP A 1100 -41.56 17.83 40.42
CA ASP A 1100 -42.00 16.76 41.32
C ASP A 1100 -43.42 16.29 40.98
N ALA A 1101 -44.34 17.20 40.64
CA ALA A 1101 -45.69 16.84 40.21
C ALA A 1101 -45.67 15.96 38.94
N LEU A 1102 -44.80 16.27 37.99
CA LEU A 1102 -44.65 15.48 36.76
C LEU A 1102 -43.99 14.13 37.03
N ILE A 1103 -42.95 14.07 37.87
CA ILE A 1103 -42.30 12.81 38.25
C ILE A 1103 -43.30 11.90 38.97
N ARG A 1104 -44.15 12.42 39.88
CA ARG A 1104 -45.24 11.64 40.50
C ARG A 1104 -46.22 11.07 39.48
N SER A 1105 -46.46 11.77 38.38
CA SER A 1105 -47.35 11.30 37.31
C SER A 1105 -46.71 10.24 36.41
N TRP A 1106 -45.40 10.32 36.15
CA TRP A 1106 -44.72 9.45 35.18
C TRP A 1106 -44.06 8.24 35.83
N ALA A 1107 -43.31 8.45 36.91
CA ALA A 1107 -42.57 7.42 37.61
C ALA A 1107 -42.65 7.70 39.13
N PRO A 1108 -43.81 7.49 39.78
CA PRO A 1108 -43.99 7.80 41.20
C PRO A 1108 -43.00 7.04 42.10
N GLN A 1109 -42.47 5.91 41.63
CA GLN A 1109 -41.45 5.14 42.34
C GLN A 1109 -40.13 5.92 42.49
N ALA A 1110 -39.83 6.87 41.58
CA ALA A 1110 -38.58 7.63 41.60
C ALA A 1110 -38.48 8.63 42.77
N LEU A 1111 -39.61 8.99 43.39
CA LEU A 1111 -39.66 9.90 44.55
C LEU A 1111 -39.88 9.16 45.88
N GLN A 1112 -39.90 7.83 45.86
CA GLN A 1112 -39.90 7.02 47.08
C GLN A 1112 -38.47 6.92 47.59
N ARG A 1113 -38.25 7.12 48.90
CA ARG A 1113 -36.92 6.89 49.50
C ARG A 1113 -36.53 5.43 49.25
N ALA A 1114 -35.36 5.22 48.66
CA ALA A 1114 -34.72 3.91 48.64
C ALA A 1114 -34.60 3.46 50.11
N GLY A 1115 -35.24 2.34 50.45
CA GLY A 1115 -35.18 1.73 51.78
C GLY A 1115 -33.80 1.19 52.09
#